data_AF-A0A067NBH5-F1
#
_entry.id   AF-A0A067NBH5-F1
#
_cell.length_a   1.000
_cell.length_b   1.000
_cell.length_c   1.000
_cell.angle_alpha   90.00
_cell.angle_beta   90.00
_cell.angle_gamma   90.00
#
_symmetry.space_group_name_H-M   'P 1'
#
loop_
_entity.id
_entity.type
_entity.pdbx_description
1 polymer ?
#
loop_
_entity_poly.entity_id
_entity_poly.type
_entity_poly.pdbx_seq_one_letter_code
_entity_poly.pdbx_strand_id
1 'polypeptide(L)'
;MSFRSPRGPRPSPVRSSFYPDPALSPPHDGYYAYPSHPSTIPEVSDEAFEENIPLVDNPPRHSRPHSSRTPERPASAVSYADWPEYDPDQFTVHLHDTPTTASRTVVSVPPPAPGHPLFPKYFERPVYSTLVRHTIVVAISAPVIYLGLRGVQGLPLFWVRVIVGGVCGIVGLALGLSLITMARRGLEAAMWATIIHESMAGDGVPLHHFGQIAYDPMSPLSAIILLYRRLVTYRGTKRSKRIYDSRPWSLFIIFFIILAILSASFTFILSRIAIITTASSRQHTKHYETTVIGDLSADDVQRAQQQLPAFSNYIQTWSLSSFASSTSLPLPVTFDWKGDKIYFAETSPEQLVPTGLGYGTFTNRTTIQNKGDNETDMPPTDEGQWDEAKTNGGILHWPRWGIRIHCQKLPDMNANLAPVSAAGFTYTFIPRTFVRSLFSSLSIPIPAELDTLVDIKNKLEPNDTAPVGLNVNDVSIVGKFPNNGVGHSFFSSTASTPGWSGWLGIEVVLIRLNTTYTPRGRFGVYGFDTSDGTQIGYDAAVCVEEVSQYVVEAYNSTVGAPRTLRIVTKGNTTMPLGKNSTQLQGVRTTLSSEDKWSAWVVAHDNSRNTILKDNGRDYWWVPSPTSVGFTTGSGPDGYTTLTPANVESTIAAADASNLLPYLTGSAPLLAYSYPDQTLAYTHVNGWWLLGTLLVILFLGYAAAFFVPSLPLGMPRRDFGVLSCLTLEGEDLPKSMSSTDSMWTKNTELEDLRRRIGAIKVRYGV
;
A
#
# COMPACT_ATOMS: atom_id res chain seq x y z
N MET A 1 56.40 47.00 -62.95
CA MET A 1 55.39 46.22 -63.71
C MET A 1 54.01 46.75 -63.27
N SER A 2 53.44 47.71 -64.00
CA SER A 2 52.47 47.51 -65.09
C SER A 2 51.07 47.12 -64.55
N PHE A 3 49.97 47.85 -64.68
CA PHE A 3 49.61 49.01 -65.54
C PHE A 3 48.37 49.76 -64.96
N ARG A 4 48.35 51.08 -65.23
CA ARG A 4 47.25 52.08 -65.35
C ARG A 4 45.77 51.67 -65.12
N SER A 5 45.08 52.45 -64.25
CA SER A 5 44.00 53.48 -64.48
C SER A 5 43.11 53.39 -65.75
N PRO A 6 41.91 54.06 -65.90
CA PRO A 6 41.31 55.14 -65.07
C PRO A 6 39.74 55.28 -65.05
N ARG A 7 39.27 56.33 -64.31
CA ARG A 7 38.09 57.23 -64.53
C ARG A 7 36.63 56.77 -64.21
N GLY A 8 35.93 57.64 -63.46
CA GLY A 8 34.47 57.66 -63.22
C GLY A 8 33.63 58.07 -64.46
N PRO A 9 32.34 58.48 -64.38
CA PRO A 9 31.69 59.36 -63.37
C PRO A 9 30.22 59.01 -62.94
N ARG A 10 29.63 59.85 -62.07
CA ARG A 10 28.22 59.97 -61.56
C ARG A 10 27.13 60.14 -62.67
N PRO A 11 25.80 60.32 -62.39
CA PRO A 11 24.84 59.77 -61.39
C PRO A 11 23.40 59.41 -61.93
N SER A 12 22.52 58.93 -61.03
CA SER A 12 21.01 59.02 -61.02
C SER A 12 20.17 58.12 -61.96
N PRO A 13 18.84 58.03 -61.80
CA PRO A 13 18.01 57.64 -60.64
C PRO A 13 16.93 56.59 -61.00
N VAL A 14 16.35 55.86 -60.04
CA VAL A 14 15.01 55.24 -60.24
C VAL A 14 14.16 55.37 -58.97
N ARG A 15 12.92 55.78 -59.19
CA ARG A 15 11.86 56.17 -58.27
C ARG A 15 10.70 55.20 -58.53
N SER A 16 10.15 54.57 -57.49
CA SER A 16 8.77 54.07 -57.45
C SER A 16 8.42 53.84 -55.97
N SER A 17 7.86 54.79 -55.23
CA SER A 17 6.42 55.07 -55.10
C SER A 17 5.54 53.81 -55.03
N PHE A 18 5.09 53.46 -53.82
CA PHE A 18 3.71 53.01 -53.60
C PHE A 18 3.23 53.56 -52.26
N TYR A 19 2.27 54.47 -52.35
CA TYR A 19 1.39 54.87 -51.25
C TYR A 19 0.49 53.69 -50.86
N PRO A 20 0.02 53.63 -49.60
CA PRO A 20 -1.06 52.73 -49.21
C PRO A 20 -2.39 53.38 -49.59
N ASP A 21 -3.35 52.59 -50.05
CA ASP A 21 -4.76 52.98 -50.00
C ASP A 21 -5.63 51.82 -49.48
N PRO A 22 -6.72 52.15 -48.78
CA PRO A 22 -7.45 51.26 -47.90
C PRO A 22 -8.54 50.51 -48.66
N ALA A 23 -8.74 49.24 -48.31
CA ALA A 23 -9.91 48.48 -48.72
C ALA A 23 -10.58 47.89 -47.48
N LEU A 24 -11.65 48.57 -47.08
CA LEU A 24 -12.79 48.00 -46.36
C LEU A 24 -13.21 46.67 -46.98
N SER A 25 -13.37 45.64 -46.17
CA SER A 25 -14.35 44.56 -46.36
C SER A 25 -14.58 43.81 -45.03
N PRO A 26 -15.79 43.26 -44.83
CA PRO A 26 -16.53 43.26 -43.56
C PRO A 26 -16.23 42.05 -42.66
N PRO A 27 -16.73 42.03 -41.41
CA PRO A 27 -16.42 40.96 -40.46
C PRO A 27 -17.12 39.66 -40.87
N HIS A 28 -16.36 38.57 -40.91
CA HIS A 28 -16.94 37.25 -40.85
C HIS A 28 -17.28 36.94 -39.39
N ASP A 29 -18.56 37.11 -39.06
CA ASP A 29 -19.19 36.50 -37.90
C ASP A 29 -18.94 34.99 -37.92
N GLY A 30 -18.32 34.52 -36.84
CA GLY A 30 -18.00 33.12 -36.60
C GLY A 30 -17.85 32.86 -35.10
N TYR A 31 -18.85 33.30 -34.32
CA TYR A 31 -19.00 32.91 -32.93
C TYR A 31 -19.23 31.40 -32.84
N TYR A 32 -18.19 30.64 -32.47
CA TYR A 32 -18.37 29.40 -31.73
C TYR A 32 -18.06 29.70 -30.26
N ALA A 33 -19.10 30.17 -29.56
CA ALA A 33 -19.13 30.15 -28.12
C ALA A 33 -19.12 28.68 -27.67
N TYR A 34 -18.00 28.21 -27.12
CA TYR A 34 -18.03 27.02 -26.28
C TYR A 34 -18.72 27.40 -24.96
N PRO A 35 -19.82 26.74 -24.57
CA PRO A 35 -20.42 26.97 -23.27
C PRO A 35 -19.44 26.52 -22.19
N SER A 36 -19.13 27.44 -21.27
CA SER A 36 -18.50 27.16 -20.00
C SER A 36 -19.41 26.22 -19.20
N HIS A 37 -19.00 24.96 -19.07
CA HIS A 37 -19.62 24.05 -18.12
C HIS A 37 -19.22 24.49 -16.69
N PRO A 38 -20.20 24.73 -15.80
CA PRO A 38 -19.91 24.89 -14.39
C PRO A 38 -19.48 23.54 -13.80
N SER A 39 -18.33 23.53 -13.13
CA SER A 39 -17.84 22.42 -12.31
C SER A 39 -18.69 22.31 -11.04
N THR A 40 -19.87 21.69 -11.18
CA THR A 40 -20.60 21.09 -10.07
C THR A 40 -20.09 19.67 -9.84
N ILE A 41 -19.54 19.44 -8.65
CA ILE A 41 -19.20 18.14 -8.10
C ILE A 41 -20.49 17.32 -7.96
N PRO A 42 -20.62 16.13 -8.55
CA PRO A 42 -21.62 15.17 -8.14
C PRO A 42 -21.03 14.23 -7.09
N GLU A 43 -21.67 14.25 -5.93
CA GLU A 43 -21.66 13.20 -4.92
C GLU A 43 -22.19 11.91 -5.59
N VAL A 44 -21.37 10.86 -5.69
CA VAL A 44 -21.80 9.55 -6.19
C VAL A 44 -21.85 8.57 -5.04
N SER A 45 -23.07 8.14 -4.77
CA SER A 45 -23.52 7.10 -3.86
C SER A 45 -23.05 5.71 -4.29
N ASP A 46 -22.79 4.88 -3.28
CA ASP A 46 -22.68 3.42 -3.36
C ASP A 46 -23.92 2.80 -4.03
N GLU A 47 -23.74 2.05 -5.11
CA GLU A 47 -24.56 0.87 -5.40
C GLU A 47 -23.93 -0.04 -6.48
N ALA A 48 -24.28 -1.33 -6.35
CA ALA A 48 -23.65 -2.51 -6.92
C ALA A 48 -23.49 -2.53 -8.45
N PHE A 49 -22.39 -3.14 -8.92
CA PHE A 49 -22.30 -3.66 -10.29
C PHE A 49 -21.91 -5.14 -10.28
N GLU A 50 -22.79 -5.93 -10.88
CA GLU A 50 -22.74 -7.38 -11.03
C GLU A 50 -21.64 -7.82 -12.00
N GLU A 51 -21.12 -9.00 -11.66
CA GLU A 51 -20.07 -9.78 -12.28
C GLU A 51 -20.58 -10.48 -13.56
N ASN A 52 -19.88 -10.30 -14.69
CA ASN A 52 -20.06 -11.11 -15.90
C ASN A 52 -18.72 -11.68 -16.34
N ILE A 53 -18.51 -12.97 -16.04
CA ILE A 53 -17.34 -13.76 -16.44
C ILE A 53 -17.71 -14.61 -17.67
N PRO A 54 -16.93 -14.61 -18.76
CA PRO A 54 -16.96 -15.70 -19.72
C PRO A 54 -15.94 -16.79 -19.35
N LEU A 55 -16.42 -18.03 -19.34
CA LEU A 55 -15.64 -19.28 -19.26
C LEU A 55 -14.67 -19.41 -20.44
N VAL A 56 -13.42 -19.78 -20.15
CA VAL A 56 -12.54 -20.48 -21.10
C VAL A 56 -11.87 -21.65 -20.38
N ASP A 57 -12.21 -22.84 -20.86
CA ASP A 57 -11.62 -24.14 -20.51
C ASP A 57 -10.18 -24.27 -21.04
N ASN A 58 -9.26 -24.78 -20.22
CA ASN A 58 -8.29 -25.81 -20.64
C ASN A 58 -7.54 -26.44 -19.43
N PRO A 59 -7.25 -27.76 -19.50
CA PRO A 59 -6.80 -28.55 -18.35
C PRO A 59 -5.27 -28.53 -18.14
N PRO A 60 -4.77 -28.80 -16.91
CA PRO A 60 -3.34 -28.89 -16.67
C PRO A 60 -2.76 -30.25 -17.10
N ARG A 61 -1.65 -30.19 -17.85
CA ARG A 61 -0.76 -31.31 -18.17
C ARG A 61 -0.12 -31.89 -16.91
N HIS A 62 -0.11 -33.22 -16.84
CA HIS A 62 0.71 -34.01 -15.93
C HIS A 62 2.21 -33.87 -16.24
N SER A 63 2.99 -33.40 -15.27
CA SER A 63 4.44 -33.59 -15.22
C SER A 63 4.77 -34.59 -14.12
N ARG A 64 5.42 -35.69 -14.50
CA ARG A 64 6.01 -36.70 -13.60
C ARG A 64 7.14 -36.08 -12.76
N PRO A 65 7.33 -36.50 -11.50
CA PRO A 65 8.52 -36.14 -10.75
C PRO A 65 9.71 -37.03 -11.15
N HIS A 66 10.85 -36.38 -11.43
CA HIS A 66 12.15 -37.04 -11.54
C HIS A 66 12.73 -37.34 -10.16
N SER A 67 13.43 -38.48 -10.14
CA SER A 67 14.17 -39.11 -9.06
C SER A 67 15.38 -38.31 -8.56
N SER A 68 15.81 -38.71 -7.36
CA SER A 68 17.16 -38.66 -6.77
C SER A 68 17.68 -37.33 -6.22
N ARG A 69 17.55 -37.18 -4.89
CA ARG A 69 18.70 -36.80 -4.04
C ARG A 69 18.45 -37.22 -2.59
N THR A 70 19.20 -38.24 -2.18
CA THR A 70 19.44 -38.62 -0.78
C THR A 70 20.23 -37.52 -0.07
N PRO A 71 19.89 -37.20 1.18
CA PRO A 71 20.88 -36.75 2.15
C PRO A 71 21.01 -37.78 3.27
N GLU A 72 22.24 -38.26 3.43
CA GLU A 72 22.72 -38.99 4.59
C GLU A 72 22.34 -38.26 5.89
N ARG A 73 21.79 -38.99 6.85
CA ARG A 73 21.66 -38.54 8.24
C ARG A 73 22.35 -39.57 9.14
N PRO A 74 23.19 -39.12 10.09
CA PRO A 74 24.06 -40.00 10.84
C PRO A 74 23.29 -40.79 11.90
N ALA A 75 23.70 -42.05 12.06
CA ALA A 75 23.28 -42.94 13.12
C ALA A 75 23.64 -42.34 14.49
N SER A 76 22.63 -42.01 15.28
CA SER A 76 22.75 -41.83 16.72
C SER A 76 21.93 -42.93 17.38
N ALA A 77 22.65 -43.94 17.86
CA ALA A 77 22.11 -45.03 18.66
C ALA A 77 21.63 -44.47 20.00
N VAL A 78 20.32 -44.53 20.23
CA VAL A 78 19.75 -44.37 21.57
C VAL A 78 19.70 -45.76 22.20
N SER A 79 20.54 -45.95 23.21
CA SER A 79 20.62 -47.14 24.06
C SER A 79 19.28 -47.36 24.78
N TYR A 80 18.62 -48.49 24.49
CA TYR A 80 17.54 -49.03 25.31
C TYR A 80 18.17 -49.93 26.38
N ALA A 81 18.61 -49.33 27.47
CA ALA A 81 19.04 -50.04 28.67
C ALA A 81 18.67 -49.17 29.88
N ASP A 82 17.42 -49.34 30.33
CA ASP A 82 16.99 -49.15 31.73
C ASP A 82 15.50 -49.53 31.81
N TRP A 83 15.27 -50.84 31.92
CA TRP A 83 14.05 -51.38 32.51
C TRP A 83 14.48 -52.05 33.82
N PRO A 84 13.81 -51.78 34.95
CA PRO A 84 14.16 -52.44 36.21
C PRO A 84 13.91 -53.95 36.09
N GLU A 85 14.92 -54.70 36.51
CA GLU A 85 14.97 -56.14 36.60
C GLU A 85 13.84 -56.66 37.50
N TYR A 86 12.95 -57.47 36.92
CA TYR A 86 11.80 -58.06 37.61
C TYR A 86 12.26 -59.34 38.32
N ASP A 87 12.28 -59.29 39.66
CA ASP A 87 12.58 -60.41 40.56
C ASP A 87 11.39 -61.40 40.58
N PRO A 88 11.52 -62.65 40.12
CA PRO A 88 10.42 -63.61 40.07
C PRO A 88 10.08 -64.28 41.42
N ASP A 89 10.79 -64.01 42.51
CA ASP A 89 10.68 -64.80 43.75
C ASP A 89 9.89 -64.14 44.91
N GLN A 90 9.11 -63.08 44.65
CA GLN A 90 8.25 -62.46 45.67
C GLN A 90 6.76 -62.50 45.33
N PHE A 91 6.16 -63.70 45.28
CA PHE A 91 4.72 -63.86 45.56
C PHE A 91 4.43 -65.30 46.03
N THR A 92 4.81 -65.62 47.27
CA THR A 92 4.28 -66.78 48.00
C THR A 92 2.88 -66.45 48.52
N VAL A 93 1.85 -66.79 47.76
CA VAL A 93 0.48 -66.88 48.28
C VAL A 93 0.33 -68.23 48.96
N HIS A 94 0.23 -68.23 50.29
CA HIS A 94 -0.16 -69.40 51.06
C HIS A 94 -1.56 -69.87 50.63
N LEU A 95 -1.63 -71.00 49.92
CA LEU A 95 -2.87 -71.77 49.75
C LEU A 95 -3.19 -72.45 51.08
N HIS A 96 -4.25 -71.98 51.74
CA HIS A 96 -4.92 -72.74 52.78
C HIS A 96 -5.96 -73.64 52.11
N ASP A 97 -5.68 -74.95 52.07
CA ASP A 97 -6.66 -75.97 51.71
C ASP A 97 -7.83 -75.95 52.71
N THR A 98 -9.01 -75.55 52.24
CA THR A 98 -10.28 -75.92 52.86
C THR A 98 -11.30 -76.25 51.77
N PRO A 99 -11.98 -77.41 51.83
CA PRO A 99 -12.95 -77.79 50.82
C PRO A 99 -14.29 -77.11 51.14
N THR A 100 -14.57 -75.97 50.52
CA THR A 100 -15.92 -75.39 50.54
C THR A 100 -16.65 -75.70 49.25
N THR A 101 -17.62 -76.59 49.40
CA THR A 101 -18.79 -76.89 48.59
C THR A 101 -19.16 -75.78 47.60
N ALA A 102 -19.24 -76.15 46.32
CA ALA A 102 -19.68 -75.30 45.22
C ALA A 102 -21.10 -74.75 45.49
N SER A 103 -21.18 -73.51 45.97
CA SER A 103 -22.39 -72.70 45.86
C SER A 103 -22.41 -72.06 44.48
N ARG A 104 -23.36 -72.52 43.67
CA ARG A 104 -23.72 -71.94 42.38
C ARG A 104 -24.18 -70.50 42.63
N THR A 105 -23.28 -69.52 42.51
CA THR A 105 -23.64 -68.11 42.45
C THR A 105 -24.47 -67.90 41.19
N VAL A 106 -25.78 -67.96 41.36
CA VAL A 106 -26.73 -67.44 40.39
C VAL A 106 -26.37 -65.97 40.21
N VAL A 107 -25.79 -65.64 39.06
CA VAL A 107 -25.65 -64.24 38.61
C VAL A 107 -27.07 -63.71 38.50
N SER A 108 -27.51 -63.00 39.53
CA SER A 108 -28.79 -62.30 39.53
C SER A 108 -28.77 -61.31 38.37
N VAL A 109 -29.65 -61.52 37.39
CA VAL A 109 -29.88 -60.60 36.28
C VAL A 109 -30.17 -59.22 36.89
N PRO A 110 -29.34 -58.19 36.64
CA PRO A 110 -29.62 -56.85 37.15
C PRO A 110 -30.97 -56.38 36.60
N PRO A 111 -31.74 -55.59 37.38
CA PRO A 111 -33.03 -55.08 36.94
C PRO A 111 -32.88 -54.36 35.59
N PRO A 112 -33.88 -54.45 34.69
CA PRO A 112 -33.80 -53.87 33.37
C PRO A 112 -33.48 -52.38 33.49
N ALA A 113 -32.35 -51.97 32.90
CA ALA A 113 -31.98 -50.57 32.88
C ALA A 113 -33.13 -49.75 32.27
N PRO A 114 -33.44 -48.56 32.82
CA PRO A 114 -34.50 -47.71 32.28
C PRO A 114 -34.22 -47.43 30.80
N GLY A 115 -35.21 -47.74 29.95
CA GLY A 115 -35.10 -47.65 28.49
C GLY A 115 -34.88 -46.22 27.98
N HIS A 116 -34.49 -46.09 26.71
CA HIS A 116 -34.32 -44.78 26.06
C HIS A 116 -35.60 -43.93 26.19
N PRO A 117 -35.50 -42.63 26.53
CA PRO A 117 -36.65 -41.79 26.87
C PRO A 117 -37.69 -41.67 25.73
N LEU A 118 -37.24 -41.65 24.47
CA LEU A 118 -38.13 -41.52 23.30
C LEU A 118 -38.38 -42.83 22.52
N PHE A 119 -37.47 -43.80 22.60
CA PHE A 119 -37.41 -44.95 21.67
C PHE A 119 -36.82 -46.19 22.36
N PRO A 120 -37.44 -46.66 23.46
CA PRO A 120 -36.86 -47.68 24.35
C PRO A 120 -36.66 -49.05 23.68
N LYS A 121 -37.34 -49.31 22.55
CA LYS A 121 -37.24 -50.58 21.80
C LYS A 121 -36.05 -50.64 20.83
N TYR A 122 -35.47 -49.50 20.45
CA TYR A 122 -34.48 -49.42 19.36
C TYR A 122 -33.13 -48.86 19.80
N PHE A 123 -33.13 -47.95 20.77
CA PHE A 123 -31.95 -47.22 21.20
C PHE A 123 -31.69 -47.39 22.70
N GLU A 124 -30.44 -47.22 23.10
CA GLU A 124 -29.99 -47.30 24.50
C GLU A 124 -30.15 -45.96 25.23
N ARG A 125 -30.18 -45.97 26.56
CA ARG A 125 -30.22 -44.74 27.34
C ARG A 125 -28.99 -43.87 27.03
N PRO A 126 -29.15 -42.58 26.66
CA PRO A 126 -28.02 -41.69 26.42
C PRO A 126 -27.24 -41.47 27.73
N VAL A 127 -25.91 -41.45 27.65
CA VAL A 127 -25.08 -41.11 28.82
C VAL A 127 -24.99 -39.59 28.91
N TYR A 128 -25.82 -39.02 29.76
CA TYR A 128 -25.95 -37.57 29.95
C TYR A 128 -24.64 -36.87 30.30
N SER A 129 -23.70 -37.54 31.00
CA SER A 129 -22.41 -36.93 31.35
C SER A 129 -21.57 -36.57 30.12
N THR A 130 -21.61 -37.39 29.06
CA THR A 130 -20.89 -37.11 27.80
C THR A 130 -21.60 -36.01 27.00
N LEU A 131 -22.93 -36.01 27.00
CA LEU A 131 -23.74 -34.98 26.36
C LEU A 131 -23.55 -33.59 26.99
N VAL A 132 -23.51 -33.53 28.33
CA VAL A 132 -23.25 -32.30 29.09
C VAL A 132 -21.84 -31.78 28.77
N ARG A 133 -20.83 -32.66 28.76
CA ARG A 133 -19.46 -32.27 28.37
C ARG A 133 -19.42 -31.70 26.95
N HIS A 134 -20.07 -32.34 25.98
CA HIS A 134 -20.13 -31.83 24.61
C HIS A 134 -20.82 -30.46 24.54
N THR A 135 -21.96 -30.31 25.22
CA THR A 135 -22.71 -29.05 25.25
C THR A 135 -21.86 -27.92 25.84
N ILE A 136 -21.11 -28.19 26.91
CA ILE A 136 -20.18 -27.23 27.50
C ILE A 136 -19.06 -26.86 26.52
N VAL A 137 -18.43 -27.83 25.86
CA VAL A 137 -17.37 -27.58 24.88
C VAL A 137 -17.89 -26.72 23.72
N VAL A 138 -19.08 -27.02 23.19
CA VAL A 138 -19.73 -26.20 22.15
C VAL A 138 -20.04 -24.79 22.65
N ALA A 139 -20.60 -24.65 23.85
CA ALA A 139 -20.95 -23.36 24.43
C ALA A 139 -19.73 -22.46 24.66
N ILE A 140 -18.60 -23.03 25.10
CA ILE A 140 -17.33 -22.31 25.31
C ILE A 140 -16.63 -21.99 23.98
N SER A 141 -16.86 -22.77 22.94
CA SER A 141 -16.20 -22.56 21.64
C SER A 141 -16.54 -21.21 21.00
N ALA A 142 -17.79 -20.74 21.13
CA ALA A 142 -18.24 -19.44 20.63
C ALA A 142 -17.46 -18.26 21.23
N PRO A 143 -17.43 -18.06 22.57
CA PRO A 143 -16.69 -16.94 23.17
C PRO A 143 -15.18 -17.06 22.95
N VAL A 144 -14.60 -18.27 22.94
CA VAL A 144 -13.16 -18.45 22.69
C VAL A 144 -12.79 -17.99 21.28
N ILE A 145 -13.53 -18.40 20.26
CA ILE A 145 -13.27 -17.97 18.88
C ILE A 145 -13.55 -16.47 18.73
N TYR A 146 -14.69 -16.00 19.23
CA TYR A 146 -15.09 -14.60 19.05
C TYR A 146 -14.14 -13.63 19.76
N LEU A 147 -13.82 -13.86 21.04
CA LEU A 147 -12.93 -13.00 21.82
C LEU A 147 -11.47 -13.17 21.40
N GLY A 148 -11.04 -14.41 21.16
CA GLY A 148 -9.67 -14.73 20.76
C GLY A 148 -9.29 -14.11 19.42
N LEU A 149 -10.24 -13.98 18.49
CA LEU A 149 -9.98 -13.35 17.19
C LEU A 149 -10.25 -11.84 17.21
N ARG A 150 -11.26 -11.35 17.95
CA ARG A 150 -11.52 -9.89 18.04
C ARG A 150 -10.33 -9.09 18.57
N GLY A 151 -9.49 -9.68 19.42
CA GLY A 151 -8.26 -9.05 19.92
C GLY A 151 -7.09 -8.99 18.92
N VAL A 152 -7.23 -9.58 17.74
CA VAL A 152 -6.16 -9.68 16.73
C VAL A 152 -6.40 -8.61 15.66
N GLN A 153 -5.85 -7.41 15.92
CA GLN A 153 -5.93 -6.25 15.03
C GLN A 153 -4.56 -5.60 14.85
N GLY A 154 -4.28 -5.07 13.66
CA GLY A 154 -3.07 -4.29 13.40
C GLY A 154 -1.77 -5.10 13.44
N LEU A 155 -1.83 -6.41 13.20
CA LEU A 155 -0.66 -7.28 13.15
C LEU A 155 -0.27 -7.64 11.71
N PRO A 156 0.99 -8.03 11.46
CA PRO A 156 1.39 -8.59 10.18
C PRO A 156 0.55 -9.82 9.81
N LEU A 157 0.24 -9.97 8.52
CA LEU A 157 -0.60 -11.06 8.00
C LEU A 157 -0.15 -12.46 8.46
N PHE A 158 1.16 -12.68 8.58
CA PHE A 158 1.73 -13.91 9.10
C PHE A 158 1.23 -14.24 10.51
N TRP A 159 1.37 -13.30 11.46
CA TRP A 159 0.97 -13.50 12.84
C TRP A 159 -0.54 -13.68 12.98
N VAL A 160 -1.31 -12.93 12.21
CA VAL A 160 -2.76 -13.09 12.17
C VAL A 160 -3.16 -14.50 11.74
N ARG A 161 -2.55 -15.04 10.67
CA ARG A 161 -2.81 -16.42 10.21
C ARG A 161 -2.41 -17.47 11.24
N VAL A 162 -1.29 -17.27 11.94
CA VAL A 162 -0.84 -18.18 13.01
C VAL A 162 -1.84 -18.20 14.17
N ILE A 163 -2.30 -17.03 14.63
CA ILE A 163 -3.25 -16.93 15.75
C ILE A 163 -4.62 -17.51 15.35
N VAL A 164 -5.15 -17.13 14.19
CA VAL A 164 -6.42 -17.67 13.67
C VAL A 164 -6.35 -19.19 13.51
N GLY A 165 -5.29 -19.70 12.87
CA GLY A 165 -5.07 -21.12 12.71
C GLY A 165 -4.93 -21.87 14.03
N GLY A 166 -4.21 -21.29 15.01
CA GLY A 166 -4.03 -21.86 16.34
C GLY A 166 -5.33 -21.96 17.13
N VAL A 167 -6.08 -20.85 17.23
CA VAL A 167 -7.35 -20.80 17.99
C VAL A 167 -8.39 -21.72 17.34
N CYS A 168 -8.62 -21.61 16.03
CA CYS A 168 -9.57 -22.47 15.31
C CYS A 168 -9.13 -23.94 15.29
N GLY A 169 -7.82 -24.21 15.27
CA GLY A 169 -7.25 -25.55 15.34
C GLY A 169 -7.52 -26.24 16.68
N ILE A 170 -7.22 -25.56 17.79
CA ILE A 170 -7.46 -26.09 19.15
C ILE A 170 -8.95 -26.34 19.38
N VAL A 171 -9.80 -25.36 19.04
CA VAL A 171 -11.25 -25.47 19.22
C VAL A 171 -11.84 -26.55 18.31
N GLY A 172 -11.45 -26.59 17.03
CA GLY A 172 -11.89 -27.61 16.09
C GLY A 172 -11.50 -29.03 16.51
N LEU A 173 -10.28 -29.21 17.03
CA LEU A 173 -9.81 -30.49 17.56
C LEU A 173 -10.61 -30.90 18.81
N ALA A 174 -10.87 -29.99 19.74
CA ALA A 174 -11.67 -30.26 20.93
C ALA A 174 -13.11 -30.66 20.60
N LEU A 175 -13.74 -29.94 19.67
CA LEU A 175 -15.08 -30.25 19.17
C LEU A 175 -15.12 -31.61 18.44
N GLY A 176 -14.10 -31.88 17.63
CA GLY A 176 -13.97 -33.14 16.91
C GLY A 176 -13.79 -34.34 17.83
N LEU A 177 -12.87 -34.27 18.79
CA LEU A 177 -12.68 -35.31 19.81
C LEU A 177 -13.95 -35.52 20.64
N SER A 178 -14.63 -34.44 21.01
CA SER A 178 -15.91 -34.55 21.72
C SER A 178 -16.98 -35.26 20.89
N LEU A 179 -17.02 -35.04 19.57
CA LEU A 179 -17.98 -35.70 18.68
C LEU A 179 -17.65 -37.18 18.45
N ILE A 180 -16.38 -37.50 18.16
CA ILE A 180 -15.92 -38.88 17.93
C ILE A 180 -16.08 -39.73 19.18
N THR A 181 -15.79 -39.19 20.38
CA THR A 181 -15.99 -39.93 21.64
C THR A 181 -17.45 -40.33 21.87
N MET A 182 -18.41 -39.52 21.42
CA MET A 182 -19.83 -39.89 21.42
C MET A 182 -20.14 -40.92 20.34
N ALA A 183 -19.67 -40.70 19.11
CA ALA A 183 -19.91 -41.58 17.97
C ALA A 183 -19.33 -43.00 18.17
N ARG A 184 -18.20 -43.13 18.87
CA ARG A 184 -17.52 -44.40 19.20
C ARG A 184 -18.48 -45.44 19.76
N ARG A 185 -19.48 -45.03 20.54
CA ARG A 185 -20.46 -45.95 21.14
C ARG A 185 -21.33 -46.64 20.10
N GLY A 186 -21.69 -45.93 19.04
CA GLY A 186 -22.43 -46.51 17.91
C GLY A 186 -21.58 -47.52 17.15
N LEU A 187 -20.27 -47.26 16.99
CA LEU A 187 -19.34 -48.18 16.35
C LEU A 187 -19.13 -49.46 17.19
N GLU A 188 -18.96 -49.31 18.51
CA GLU A 188 -18.90 -50.42 19.47
C GLU A 188 -20.14 -51.31 19.37
N ALA A 189 -21.34 -50.72 19.42
CA ALA A 189 -22.59 -51.45 19.28
C ALA A 189 -22.68 -52.18 17.92
N ALA A 190 -22.26 -51.52 16.84
CA ALA A 190 -22.27 -52.11 15.51
C ALA A 190 -21.30 -53.31 15.37
N MET A 191 -20.15 -53.24 16.04
CA MET A 191 -19.18 -54.34 16.07
C MET A 191 -19.72 -55.54 16.83
N TRP A 192 -20.25 -55.32 18.04
CA TRP A 192 -20.87 -56.38 18.85
C TRP A 192 -22.08 -57.01 18.15
N ALA A 193 -22.92 -56.22 17.48
CA ALA A 193 -24.00 -56.74 16.66
C ALA A 193 -23.48 -57.62 15.50
N THR A 194 -22.33 -57.29 14.92
CA THR A 194 -21.71 -58.11 13.87
C THR A 194 -21.27 -59.48 14.40
N ILE A 195 -20.67 -59.52 15.60
CA ILE A 195 -20.28 -60.77 16.28
C ILE A 195 -21.52 -61.64 16.57
N ILE A 196 -22.60 -61.04 17.09
CA ILE A 196 -23.84 -61.75 17.39
C ILE A 196 -24.50 -62.29 16.10
N HIS A 197 -24.52 -61.50 15.03
CA HIS A 197 -25.11 -61.90 13.75
C HIS A 197 -24.38 -63.08 13.08
N GLU A 198 -23.05 -63.11 13.14
CA GLU A 198 -22.29 -64.27 12.66
C GLU A 198 -22.49 -65.49 13.58
N SER A 199 -22.42 -65.29 14.90
CA SER A 199 -22.57 -66.38 15.89
C SER A 199 -23.89 -67.12 15.74
N MET A 200 -24.99 -66.39 15.56
CA MET A 200 -26.33 -66.97 15.35
C MET A 200 -26.49 -67.66 13.99
N ALA A 201 -25.62 -67.38 13.01
CA ALA A 201 -25.59 -68.06 11.73
C ALA A 201 -24.70 -69.33 11.76
N GLY A 202 -24.13 -69.68 12.91
CA GLY A 202 -23.30 -70.87 13.13
C GLY A 202 -21.81 -70.67 12.86
N ASP A 203 -21.34 -69.44 12.64
CA ASP A 203 -19.92 -69.13 12.44
C ASP A 203 -19.42 -68.05 13.43
N GLY A 204 -18.11 -67.92 13.64
CA GLY A 204 -17.54 -66.90 14.52
C GLY A 204 -16.75 -65.81 13.78
N VAL A 205 -16.51 -64.69 14.47
CA VAL A 205 -15.63 -63.62 13.97
C VAL A 205 -14.19 -63.91 14.41
N PRO A 206 -13.19 -63.99 13.51
CA PRO A 206 -11.82 -64.28 13.93
C PRO A 206 -11.26 -63.15 14.82
N LEU A 207 -10.53 -63.52 15.86
CA LEU A 207 -10.09 -62.61 16.93
C LEU A 207 -9.20 -61.47 16.40
N HIS A 208 -8.38 -61.71 15.37
CA HIS A 208 -7.59 -60.64 14.76
C HIS A 208 -8.44 -59.58 14.05
N HIS A 209 -9.61 -59.94 13.51
CA HIS A 209 -10.53 -58.96 12.93
C HIS A 209 -11.14 -58.07 14.02
N PHE A 210 -11.45 -58.65 15.17
CA PHE A 210 -11.92 -57.90 16.34
C PHE A 210 -10.82 -57.02 16.93
N GLY A 211 -9.63 -57.58 17.14
CA GLY A 211 -8.47 -56.86 17.66
C GLY A 211 -8.06 -55.67 16.78
N GLN A 212 -8.14 -55.80 15.46
CA GLN A 212 -7.84 -54.71 14.53
C GLN A 212 -8.79 -53.50 14.69
N ILE A 213 -10.07 -53.75 14.97
CA ILE A 213 -11.08 -52.68 15.15
C ILE A 213 -11.04 -52.13 16.58
N ALA A 214 -10.74 -52.98 17.56
CA ALA A 214 -10.62 -52.60 18.97
C ALA A 214 -9.33 -51.81 19.27
N TYR A 215 -8.27 -51.99 18.49
CA TYR A 215 -6.99 -51.28 18.65
C TYR A 215 -7.11 -49.77 18.46
N ASP A 216 -7.88 -49.33 17.45
CA ASP A 216 -8.17 -47.91 17.23
C ASP A 216 -9.67 -47.70 16.94
N PRO A 217 -10.50 -47.56 17.99
CA PRO A 217 -11.94 -47.45 17.85
C PRO A 217 -12.42 -46.04 17.47
N MET A 218 -11.50 -45.07 17.38
CA MET A 218 -11.80 -43.69 16.97
C MET A 218 -11.49 -43.46 15.48
N SER A 219 -10.72 -44.35 14.85
CA SER A 219 -10.35 -44.21 13.45
C SER A 219 -11.48 -44.52 12.47
N PRO A 220 -11.67 -43.69 11.42
CA PRO A 220 -12.61 -43.98 10.34
C PRO A 220 -12.22 -45.23 9.55
N LEU A 221 -10.93 -45.59 9.52
CA LEU A 221 -10.44 -46.79 8.83
C LEU A 221 -11.02 -48.06 9.48
N SER A 222 -11.06 -48.12 10.82
CA SER A 222 -11.65 -49.23 11.56
C SER A 222 -13.13 -49.41 11.24
N ALA A 223 -13.87 -48.31 11.07
CA ALA A 223 -15.27 -48.32 10.66
C ALA A 223 -15.47 -48.76 9.20
N ILE A 224 -14.60 -48.31 8.28
CA ILE A 224 -14.64 -48.73 6.87
C ILE A 224 -14.35 -50.23 6.75
N ILE A 225 -13.35 -50.74 7.48
CA ILE A 225 -13.03 -52.17 7.52
C ILE A 225 -14.21 -52.97 8.07
N LEU A 226 -14.86 -52.50 9.15
CA LEU A 226 -16.06 -53.13 9.69
C LEU A 226 -17.21 -53.13 8.67
N LEU A 227 -17.44 -52.02 7.98
CA LEU A 227 -18.48 -51.91 6.95
C LEU A 227 -18.22 -52.87 5.79
N TYR A 228 -17.00 -52.88 5.26
CA TYR A 228 -16.60 -53.78 4.18
C TYR A 228 -16.80 -55.25 4.57
N ARG A 229 -16.30 -55.64 5.74
CA ARG A 229 -16.44 -57.01 6.24
C ARG A 229 -17.91 -57.39 6.44
N ARG A 230 -18.73 -56.48 6.97
CA ARG A 230 -20.17 -56.71 7.20
C ARG A 230 -20.95 -56.87 5.90
N LEU A 231 -20.57 -56.17 4.83
CA LEU A 231 -21.25 -56.21 3.54
C LEU A 231 -20.78 -57.35 2.63
N VAL A 232 -19.48 -57.69 2.69
CA VAL A 232 -18.84 -58.60 1.71
C VAL A 232 -18.42 -59.93 2.33
N THR A 233 -17.80 -59.92 3.51
CA THR A 233 -17.15 -61.11 4.09
C THR A 233 -18.10 -61.96 4.92
N TYR A 234 -18.91 -61.32 5.76
CA TYR A 234 -19.77 -61.95 6.75
C TYR A 234 -21.12 -62.34 6.15
N ARG A 235 -21.57 -63.58 6.38
CA ARG A 235 -22.77 -64.16 5.74
C ARG A 235 -23.99 -64.13 6.65
N GLY A 236 -23.80 -64.26 7.96
CA GLY A 236 -24.81 -64.09 9.01
C GLY A 236 -25.31 -62.65 9.14
N THR A 237 -24.51 -61.68 8.67
CA THR A 237 -24.92 -60.28 8.51
C THR A 237 -25.81 -60.01 7.30
N LYS A 238 -26.41 -61.01 6.63
CA LYS A 238 -27.42 -60.77 5.58
C LYS A 238 -28.82 -60.61 6.18
N ARG A 239 -29.66 -59.72 5.62
CA ARG A 239 -31.01 -59.43 6.18
C ARG A 239 -31.92 -60.67 6.18
N SER A 240 -31.77 -61.55 5.20
CA SER A 240 -32.53 -62.80 5.10
C SER A 240 -32.25 -63.80 6.23
N LYS A 241 -31.10 -63.68 6.91
CA LYS A 241 -30.69 -64.57 8.01
C LYS A 241 -30.93 -63.97 9.40
N ARG A 242 -31.50 -62.76 9.49
CA ARG A 242 -31.64 -61.97 10.73
C ARG A 242 -33.11 -61.65 11.03
N ILE A 243 -33.93 -62.69 11.21
CA ILE A 243 -35.37 -62.53 11.51
C ILE A 243 -35.58 -61.88 12.89
N TYR A 244 -34.65 -62.08 13.82
CA TYR A 244 -34.69 -61.55 15.18
C TYR A 244 -34.22 -60.08 15.32
N ASP A 245 -33.70 -59.47 14.25
CA ASP A 245 -33.17 -58.10 14.29
C ASP A 245 -33.37 -57.36 12.95
N SER A 246 -34.23 -56.34 12.96
CA SER A 246 -34.59 -55.55 11.78
C SER A 246 -33.75 -54.29 11.56
N ARG A 247 -32.77 -54.00 12.42
CA ARG A 247 -32.07 -52.71 12.45
C ARG A 247 -31.04 -52.56 11.32
N PRO A 248 -30.92 -51.37 10.71
CA PRO A 248 -30.02 -51.13 9.59
C PRO A 248 -28.60 -50.81 10.06
N TRP A 249 -27.90 -51.80 10.60
CA TRP A 249 -26.60 -51.59 11.23
C TRP A 249 -25.49 -51.00 10.34
N SER A 250 -25.55 -51.24 9.03
CA SER A 250 -24.62 -50.61 8.08
C SER A 250 -24.81 -49.08 8.02
N LEU A 251 -26.03 -48.57 8.23
CA LEU A 251 -26.28 -47.13 8.29
C LEU A 251 -25.66 -46.48 9.53
N PHE A 252 -25.64 -47.16 10.67
CA PHE A 252 -24.97 -46.65 11.88
C PHE A 252 -23.44 -46.55 11.70
N ILE A 253 -22.84 -47.50 10.97
CA ILE A 253 -21.41 -47.45 10.62
C ILE A 253 -21.14 -46.32 9.62
N ILE A 254 -21.98 -46.14 8.61
CA ILE A 254 -21.88 -45.01 7.65
C ILE A 254 -22.02 -43.67 8.37
N PHE A 255 -22.98 -43.56 9.29
CA PHE A 255 -23.16 -42.37 10.11
C PHE A 255 -21.91 -42.04 10.95
N PHE A 256 -21.28 -43.05 11.56
CA PHE A 256 -19.99 -42.86 12.24
C PHE A 256 -18.90 -42.33 11.30
N ILE A 257 -18.77 -42.91 10.10
CA ILE A 257 -17.77 -42.47 9.11
C ILE A 257 -18.01 -41.00 8.72
N ILE A 258 -19.26 -40.60 8.50
CA ILE A 258 -19.62 -39.20 8.22
C ILE A 258 -19.21 -38.29 9.38
N LEU A 259 -19.52 -38.67 10.64
CA LEU A 259 -19.14 -37.89 11.81
C LEU A 259 -17.62 -37.78 11.97
N ALA A 260 -16.86 -38.84 11.67
CA ALA A 260 -15.40 -38.82 11.72
C ALA A 260 -14.80 -37.88 10.66
N ILE A 261 -15.34 -37.90 9.43
CA ILE A 261 -14.93 -36.99 8.35
C ILE A 261 -15.27 -35.53 8.72
N LEU A 262 -16.49 -35.27 9.21
CA LEU A 262 -16.91 -33.94 9.64
C LEU A 262 -16.06 -33.44 10.81
N SER A 263 -15.77 -34.31 11.78
CA SER A 263 -14.88 -34.01 12.91
C SER A 263 -13.49 -33.59 12.46
N ALA A 264 -12.90 -34.30 11.50
CA ALA A 264 -11.61 -33.93 10.92
C ALA A 264 -11.66 -32.58 10.17
N SER A 265 -12.83 -32.21 9.64
CA SER A 265 -13.04 -31.00 8.84
C SER A 265 -13.32 -29.75 9.68
N PHE A 266 -13.65 -29.87 10.97
CA PHE A 266 -14.05 -28.72 11.80
C PHE A 266 -12.96 -27.66 11.93
N THR A 267 -11.69 -28.05 12.02
CA THR A 267 -10.57 -27.10 12.06
C THR A 267 -10.53 -26.22 10.81
N PHE A 268 -10.79 -26.80 9.64
CA PHE A 268 -10.86 -26.08 8.38
C PHE A 268 -12.12 -25.20 8.28
N ILE A 269 -13.30 -25.74 8.64
CA ILE A 269 -14.56 -24.98 8.60
C ILE A 269 -14.47 -23.75 9.52
N LEU A 270 -13.99 -23.92 10.76
CA LEU A 270 -13.87 -22.81 11.72
C LEU A 270 -12.86 -21.75 11.27
N SER A 271 -11.75 -22.15 10.64
CA SER A 271 -10.78 -21.18 10.12
C SER A 271 -11.31 -20.38 8.93
N ARG A 272 -12.27 -20.92 8.15
CA ARG A 272 -12.93 -20.20 7.05
C ARG A 272 -14.01 -19.21 7.50
N ILE A 273 -14.51 -19.33 8.73
CA ILE A 273 -15.47 -18.37 9.31
C ILE A 273 -14.75 -17.10 9.78
N ALA A 274 -13.46 -17.20 10.09
CA ALA A 274 -12.60 -16.06 10.39
C ALA A 274 -12.15 -15.38 9.09
N ILE A 275 -12.66 -14.17 8.85
CA ILE A 275 -12.30 -13.36 7.70
C ILE A 275 -11.09 -12.51 8.09
N ILE A 276 -10.02 -12.60 7.29
CA ILE A 276 -8.83 -11.77 7.44
C ILE A 276 -8.84 -10.74 6.31
N THR A 277 -8.96 -9.46 6.65
CA THR A 277 -8.83 -8.35 5.70
C THR A 277 -7.46 -7.71 5.87
N THR A 278 -6.89 -7.17 4.79
CA THR A 278 -5.61 -6.47 4.81
C THR A 278 -5.82 -5.02 4.41
N ALA A 279 -5.18 -4.09 5.12
CA ALA A 279 -5.11 -2.69 4.72
C ALA A 279 -3.65 -2.25 4.69
N SER A 280 -3.30 -1.43 3.70
CA SER A 280 -2.01 -0.75 3.66
C SER A 280 -2.09 0.48 4.58
N SER A 281 -1.17 0.58 5.52
CA SER A 281 -1.03 1.74 6.41
C SER A 281 0.33 2.38 6.21
N ARG A 282 0.33 3.70 6.09
CA ARG A 282 1.56 4.51 6.09
C ARG A 282 2.27 4.35 7.43
N GLN A 283 3.60 4.33 7.40
CA GLN A 283 4.43 4.29 8.60
C GLN A 283 5.56 5.32 8.51
N HIS A 284 6.10 5.72 9.65
CA HIS A 284 7.17 6.72 9.75
C HIS A 284 8.34 6.25 10.65
N THR A 285 8.37 4.98 11.04
CA THR A 285 9.30 4.48 12.07
C THR A 285 10.48 3.73 11.46
N LYS A 286 10.23 2.85 10.50
CA LYS A 286 11.29 2.10 9.80
C LYS A 286 11.53 2.71 8.43
N HIS A 287 12.75 3.18 8.22
CA HIS A 287 13.21 3.67 6.93
C HIS A 287 14.34 2.81 6.38
N TYR A 288 14.53 2.88 5.08
CA TYR A 288 15.77 2.49 4.41
C TYR A 288 16.25 3.62 3.51
N GLU A 289 17.56 3.66 3.28
CA GLU A 289 18.16 4.60 2.35
C GLU A 289 17.84 4.24 0.91
N THR A 290 17.42 5.24 0.13
CA THR A 290 17.17 5.12 -1.30
C THR A 290 17.68 6.37 -2.01
N THR A 291 17.65 6.34 -3.34
CA THR A 291 18.05 7.47 -4.17
C THR A 291 16.85 8.07 -4.87
N VAL A 292 16.84 9.39 -4.97
CA VAL A 292 15.91 10.16 -5.80
C VAL A 292 16.71 11.10 -6.68
N ILE A 293 16.22 11.38 -7.88
CA ILE A 293 16.81 12.39 -8.73
C ILE A 293 16.33 13.75 -8.21
N GLY A 294 17.20 14.44 -7.48
CA GLY A 294 16.86 15.66 -6.77
C GLY A 294 17.76 16.85 -7.10
N ASP A 295 18.92 16.60 -7.72
CA ASP A 295 19.98 17.60 -7.88
C ASP A 295 20.47 17.73 -9.33
N LEU A 296 21.29 18.74 -9.60
CA LEU A 296 21.95 19.00 -10.88
C LEU A 296 23.34 18.32 -10.92
N SER A 297 23.61 17.59 -12.01
CA SER A 297 24.95 17.10 -12.32
C SER A 297 25.84 18.20 -12.89
N ALA A 298 27.15 17.96 -12.98
CA ALA A 298 28.08 18.92 -13.61
C ALA A 298 27.72 19.17 -15.08
N ASP A 299 27.27 18.13 -15.79
CA ASP A 299 26.85 18.23 -17.19
C ASP A 299 25.57 19.07 -17.35
N ASP A 300 24.63 18.96 -16.39
CA ASP A 300 23.41 19.79 -16.35
C ASP A 300 23.77 21.27 -16.22
N VAL A 301 24.67 21.60 -15.28
CA VAL A 301 25.16 22.96 -15.05
C VAL A 301 25.89 23.51 -16.27
N GLN A 302 26.71 22.70 -16.92
CA GLN A 302 27.42 23.10 -18.14
C GLN A 302 26.44 23.41 -19.28
N ARG A 303 25.38 22.61 -19.44
CA ARG A 303 24.32 22.88 -20.44
C ARG A 303 23.56 24.16 -20.11
N ALA A 304 23.22 24.41 -18.85
CA ALA A 304 22.62 25.68 -18.44
C ALA A 304 23.53 26.88 -18.79
N GLN A 305 24.84 26.75 -18.53
CA GLN A 305 25.80 27.79 -18.84
C GLN A 305 25.84 28.14 -20.35
N GLN A 306 25.66 27.14 -21.23
CA GLN A 306 25.58 27.36 -22.67
C GLN A 306 24.31 28.12 -23.10
N GLN A 307 23.25 28.08 -22.29
CA GLN A 307 21.98 28.75 -22.57
C GLN A 307 21.90 30.18 -22.06
N LEU A 308 22.77 30.59 -21.11
CA LEU A 308 22.79 31.94 -20.54
C LEU A 308 22.67 33.07 -21.58
N PRO A 309 23.38 33.06 -22.73
CA PRO A 309 23.27 34.14 -23.71
C PRO A 309 21.86 34.32 -24.32
N ALA A 310 21.07 33.24 -24.40
CA ALA A 310 19.70 33.31 -24.91
C ALA A 310 18.75 33.94 -23.88
N PHE A 311 18.97 33.66 -22.60
CA PHE A 311 18.16 34.21 -21.50
C PHE A 311 18.55 35.64 -21.12
N SER A 312 19.82 36.02 -21.30
CA SER A 312 20.26 37.41 -21.12
C SER A 312 19.82 38.36 -22.24
N ASN A 313 19.21 37.84 -23.32
CA ASN A 313 18.76 38.64 -24.45
C ASN A 313 17.28 39.03 -24.33
N TYR A 314 17.03 40.28 -23.94
CA TYR A 314 15.67 40.83 -23.78
C TYR A 314 14.82 40.75 -25.05
N ILE A 315 15.42 40.70 -26.25
CA ILE A 315 14.69 40.63 -27.53
C ILE A 315 14.11 39.22 -27.73
N GLN A 316 14.83 38.19 -27.29
CA GLN A 316 14.44 36.81 -27.54
C GLN A 316 13.32 36.35 -26.60
N THR A 317 13.30 36.81 -25.34
CA THR A 317 12.31 36.37 -24.32
C THR A 317 12.14 34.84 -24.31
N TRP A 318 13.27 34.13 -24.42
CA TRP A 318 13.29 32.69 -24.64
C TRP A 318 12.77 31.94 -23.41
N SER A 319 12.10 30.80 -23.61
CA SER A 319 11.71 29.89 -22.52
C SER A 319 12.15 28.46 -22.86
N LEU A 320 12.49 27.69 -21.84
CA LEU A 320 12.95 26.30 -21.93
C LEU A 320 11.86 25.37 -22.47
N SER A 321 10.60 25.67 -22.18
CA SER A 321 9.44 24.97 -22.71
C SER A 321 8.47 25.95 -23.35
N SER A 322 7.67 25.48 -24.31
CA SER A 322 6.61 26.30 -24.90
C SER A 322 5.50 26.58 -23.89
N PHE A 323 4.80 27.71 -24.02
CA PHE A 323 3.66 28.01 -23.15
C PHE A 323 2.56 26.93 -23.27
N ALA A 324 2.36 26.36 -24.46
CA ALA A 324 1.41 25.26 -24.68
C ALA A 324 1.81 23.96 -23.96
N SER A 325 3.10 23.74 -23.72
CA SER A 325 3.62 22.61 -22.93
C SER A 325 3.68 22.87 -21.42
N SER A 326 3.23 24.04 -20.94
CA SER A 326 3.21 24.34 -19.49
C SER A 326 2.35 23.36 -18.68
N THR A 327 1.36 22.72 -19.31
CA THR A 327 0.54 21.64 -18.70
C THR A 327 1.33 20.38 -18.36
N SER A 328 2.52 20.21 -18.95
CA SER A 328 3.43 19.10 -18.65
C SER A 328 4.36 19.38 -17.46
N LEU A 329 4.50 20.65 -17.05
CA LEU A 329 5.35 21.01 -15.93
C LEU A 329 4.70 20.64 -14.60
N PRO A 330 5.49 20.31 -13.57
CA PRO A 330 4.96 20.03 -12.24
C PRO A 330 4.13 21.18 -11.71
N LEU A 331 2.96 20.86 -11.15
CA LEU A 331 2.06 21.84 -10.56
C LEU A 331 2.68 22.45 -9.29
N PRO A 332 2.39 23.71 -8.99
CA PRO A 332 2.85 24.35 -7.76
C PRO A 332 2.02 23.86 -6.56
N VAL A 333 2.71 23.53 -5.47
CA VAL A 333 2.09 23.20 -4.17
C VAL A 333 2.63 24.10 -3.07
N THR A 334 1.81 24.34 -2.05
CA THR A 334 2.11 25.31 -1.00
C THR A 334 1.92 24.72 0.38
N PHE A 335 2.80 25.09 1.31
CA PHE A 335 2.74 24.71 2.70
C PHE A 335 3.10 25.88 3.59
N ASP A 336 2.42 26.02 4.73
CA ASP A 336 2.77 27.02 5.74
C ASP A 336 3.96 26.50 6.60
N TRP A 337 4.97 27.35 6.81
CA TRP A 337 6.13 27.05 7.65
C TRP A 337 6.54 28.27 8.48
N LYS A 338 6.40 28.18 9.81
CA LYS A 338 6.74 29.26 10.75
C LYS A 338 6.09 30.62 10.44
N GLY A 339 4.91 30.61 9.83
CA GLY A 339 4.15 31.82 9.48
C GLY A 339 4.30 32.26 8.02
N ASP A 340 5.24 31.67 7.27
CA ASP A 340 5.45 31.97 5.85
C ASP A 340 4.82 30.90 4.96
N LYS A 341 4.42 31.28 3.75
CA LYS A 341 4.01 30.34 2.70
C LYS A 341 5.22 29.92 1.87
N ILE A 342 5.47 28.62 1.80
CA ILE A 342 6.55 28.04 1.01
C ILE A 342 5.95 27.35 -0.21
N TYR A 343 6.47 27.67 -1.38
CA TYR A 343 6.04 27.11 -2.66
C TYR A 343 7.04 26.06 -3.14
N PHE A 344 6.54 24.94 -3.63
CA PHE A 344 7.33 23.86 -4.23
C PHE A 344 6.73 23.45 -5.58
N ALA A 345 7.58 22.95 -6.47
CA ALA A 345 7.13 22.12 -7.59
C ALA A 345 6.60 20.79 -7.03
N GLU A 346 5.57 20.18 -7.62
CA GLU A 346 5.23 18.79 -7.31
C GLU A 346 6.35 17.82 -7.70
N THR A 347 6.38 16.66 -7.04
CA THR A 347 7.33 15.59 -7.40
C THR A 347 6.92 14.98 -8.74
N SER A 348 7.86 14.82 -9.68
CA SER A 348 7.57 14.08 -10.90
C SER A 348 7.83 12.58 -10.69
N PRO A 349 7.08 11.67 -11.34
CA PRO A 349 7.35 10.24 -11.28
C PRO A 349 8.77 9.88 -11.71
N GLU A 350 9.32 10.60 -12.71
CA GLU A 350 10.68 10.38 -13.19
C GLU A 350 11.74 10.66 -12.13
N GLN A 351 11.49 11.55 -11.16
CA GLN A 351 12.44 11.77 -10.06
C GLN A 351 12.58 10.58 -9.12
N LEU A 352 11.60 9.68 -9.10
CA LEU A 352 11.53 8.56 -8.15
C LEU A 352 12.03 7.24 -8.73
N VAL A 353 12.47 7.21 -9.98
CA VAL A 353 13.03 6.01 -10.63
C VAL A 353 14.55 6.14 -10.80
N PRO A 354 15.33 5.06 -10.60
CA PRO A 354 16.80 5.14 -10.58
C PRO A 354 17.46 5.66 -11.86
N THR A 355 16.80 5.51 -13.01
CA THR A 355 17.27 5.96 -14.33
C THR A 355 16.50 7.17 -14.87
N GLY A 356 15.70 7.80 -14.02
CA GLY A 356 14.89 8.94 -14.41
C GLY A 356 15.69 10.23 -14.49
N LEU A 357 15.03 11.29 -14.95
CA LEU A 357 15.62 12.60 -15.14
C LEU A 357 14.64 13.68 -14.64
N GLY A 358 15.20 14.79 -14.19
CA GLY A 358 14.46 16.01 -13.93
C GLY A 358 14.47 16.96 -15.13
N TYR A 359 13.65 18.00 -15.05
CA TYR A 359 13.56 19.04 -16.08
C TYR A 359 14.85 19.85 -16.21
N GLY A 360 15.63 19.95 -15.12
CA GLY A 360 16.93 20.62 -15.05
C GLY A 360 18.06 19.96 -15.82
N THR A 361 17.78 19.04 -16.75
CA THR A 361 18.79 18.58 -17.71
C THR A 361 19.07 19.60 -18.81
N PHE A 362 18.20 20.61 -18.98
CA PHE A 362 18.29 21.64 -20.03
C PHE A 362 18.40 21.05 -21.45
N THR A 363 17.90 19.83 -21.64
CA THR A 363 17.83 19.18 -22.95
C THR A 363 16.45 19.40 -23.57
N ASN A 364 16.41 19.60 -24.90
CA ASN A 364 15.16 19.85 -25.64
C ASN A 364 14.33 18.57 -25.85
N ARG A 365 14.37 17.65 -24.88
CA ARG A 365 13.65 16.37 -24.94
C ARG A 365 12.22 16.63 -24.47
N THR A 366 11.30 16.68 -25.44
CA THR A 366 9.85 16.62 -25.24
C THR A 366 9.37 15.29 -24.64
N THR A 367 10.28 14.42 -24.20
CA THR A 367 10.02 13.03 -23.74
C THR A 367 10.01 12.86 -22.23
N ILE A 368 9.99 13.92 -21.42
CA ILE A 368 9.62 13.82 -19.98
C ILE A 368 8.09 13.57 -19.85
N GLN A 369 7.32 13.73 -20.94
CA GLN A 369 5.94 13.27 -21.04
C GLN A 369 5.85 11.76 -21.28
N ASN A 370 5.16 11.10 -20.34
CA ASN A 370 4.46 9.83 -20.49
C ASN A 370 5.33 8.59 -20.76
N LYS A 371 6.23 8.26 -19.84
CA LYS A 371 6.53 6.85 -19.53
C LYS A 371 5.52 6.25 -18.52
N GLY A 372 4.30 6.79 -18.49
CA GLY A 372 3.16 6.29 -17.72
C GLY A 372 2.05 5.67 -18.56
N ASP A 373 2.03 5.89 -19.89
CA ASP A 373 0.92 5.46 -20.76
C ASP A 373 1.23 4.22 -21.61
N ASN A 374 2.50 3.77 -21.66
CA ASN A 374 2.85 2.49 -22.29
C ASN A 374 3.08 1.44 -21.21
N GLU A 375 1.98 0.86 -20.74
CA GLU A 375 1.93 -0.30 -19.83
C GLU A 375 2.48 -1.61 -20.48
N THR A 376 3.10 -1.55 -21.66
CA THR A 376 3.52 -2.73 -22.43
C THR A 376 5.02 -2.91 -22.64
N ASP A 377 5.87 -1.95 -22.26
CA ASP A 377 7.33 -2.08 -22.44
C ASP A 377 8.08 -2.02 -21.10
N MET A 378 7.74 -2.94 -20.20
CA MET A 378 8.73 -3.42 -19.24
C MET A 378 9.53 -4.51 -19.98
N PRO A 379 10.83 -4.32 -20.26
CA PRO A 379 11.63 -5.39 -20.83
C PRO A 379 11.57 -6.58 -19.87
N PRO A 380 11.41 -7.83 -20.37
CA PRO A 380 11.56 -9.01 -19.53
C PRO A 380 13.06 -9.15 -19.24
N THR A 381 13.57 -8.36 -18.29
CA THR A 381 14.91 -8.55 -17.75
C THR A 381 14.85 -9.70 -16.76
N ASP A 382 15.35 -10.83 -17.24
CA ASP A 382 15.98 -11.95 -16.55
C ASP A 382 15.57 -12.19 -15.09
N GLU A 383 14.91 -13.33 -14.91
CA GLU A 383 14.73 -14.03 -13.64
C GLU A 383 16.04 -14.04 -12.82
N GLY A 384 16.17 -13.16 -11.83
CA GLY A 384 17.31 -13.29 -10.91
C GLY A 384 17.69 -12.10 -10.04
N GLN A 385 17.04 -10.95 -10.09
CA GLN A 385 17.35 -9.87 -9.14
C GLN A 385 16.27 -8.79 -9.04
N TRP A 386 15.07 -9.19 -8.63
CA TRP A 386 14.15 -8.24 -8.03
C TRP A 386 14.61 -8.02 -6.59
N ASP A 387 15.38 -6.95 -6.34
CA ASP A 387 15.38 -6.37 -5.00
C ASP A 387 13.91 -6.13 -4.62
N GLU A 388 13.51 -6.64 -3.45
CA GLU A 388 12.15 -6.72 -2.91
C GLU A 388 11.47 -5.34 -2.65
N ALA A 389 11.84 -4.29 -3.39
CA ALA A 389 11.43 -2.89 -3.22
C ALA A 389 10.36 -2.40 -4.22
N LYS A 390 9.70 -3.28 -4.98
CA LYS A 390 8.53 -2.96 -5.83
C LYS A 390 7.44 -3.98 -5.49
N THR A 391 6.30 -3.69 -4.87
CA THR A 391 5.35 -2.57 -5.06
C THR A 391 4.48 -2.39 -3.81
N ASN A 392 4.97 -1.68 -2.81
CA ASN A 392 4.11 -1.00 -1.83
C ASN A 392 4.36 0.50 -1.96
N GLY A 393 3.30 1.30 -1.82
CA GLY A 393 3.47 2.75 -1.72
C GLY A 393 4.39 3.08 -0.55
N GLY A 394 4.98 4.28 -0.56
CA GLY A 394 5.93 4.64 0.48
C GLY A 394 6.06 6.13 0.62
N ILE A 395 6.34 6.55 1.84
CA ILE A 395 6.68 7.94 2.13
C ILE A 395 8.18 8.13 1.90
N LEU A 396 8.54 9.18 1.16
CA LEU A 396 9.91 9.55 0.86
C LEU A 396 10.22 10.90 1.49
N HIS A 397 11.36 10.99 2.17
CA HIS A 397 11.91 12.24 2.72
C HIS A 397 13.22 12.59 2.02
N TRP A 398 13.31 13.78 1.42
CA TRP A 398 14.54 14.29 0.82
C TRP A 398 14.55 15.83 0.76
N PRO A 399 15.73 16.46 0.64
CA PRO A 399 15.82 17.91 0.50
C PRO A 399 15.40 18.36 -0.91
N ARG A 400 14.61 19.42 -0.98
CA ARG A 400 14.16 20.08 -2.21
C ARG A 400 14.28 21.59 -2.09
N TRP A 401 14.35 22.27 -3.23
CA TRP A 401 14.26 23.73 -3.31
C TRP A 401 12.81 24.18 -3.08
N GLY A 402 12.63 25.13 -2.17
CA GLY A 402 11.36 25.81 -1.93
C GLY A 402 11.53 27.32 -1.99
N ILE A 403 10.48 28.01 -2.38
CA ILE A 403 10.47 29.46 -2.58
C ILE A 403 9.67 30.14 -1.48
N ARG A 404 10.26 31.17 -0.89
CA ARG A 404 9.56 32.20 -0.12
C ARG A 404 9.67 33.50 -0.88
N ILE A 405 8.58 34.23 -0.98
CA ILE A 405 8.59 35.56 -1.58
C ILE A 405 7.76 36.47 -0.71
N HIS A 406 8.16 37.73 -0.62
CA HIS A 406 7.36 38.77 0.01
C HIS A 406 7.41 40.02 -0.84
N CYS A 407 6.24 40.60 -1.11
CA CYS A 407 6.10 41.76 -1.97
C CYS A 407 5.52 42.95 -1.21
N GLN A 408 5.96 44.16 -1.54
CA GLN A 408 5.34 45.42 -1.10
C GLN A 408 5.19 46.37 -2.28
N LYS A 409 4.13 47.20 -2.24
CA LYS A 409 3.91 48.27 -3.22
C LYS A 409 4.95 49.37 -2.99
N LEU A 410 5.54 49.90 -4.07
CA LEU A 410 6.55 50.96 -3.98
C LEU A 410 5.96 52.20 -3.27
N PRO A 411 6.56 52.69 -2.17
CA PRO A 411 6.07 53.88 -1.47
C PRO A 411 6.26 55.14 -2.32
N ASP A 412 5.41 56.14 -2.11
CA ASP A 412 5.52 57.48 -2.71
C ASP A 412 5.88 57.47 -4.20
N MET A 413 5.07 56.78 -5.02
CA MET A 413 5.35 56.57 -6.45
C MET A 413 5.64 57.87 -7.22
N ASN A 414 5.07 59.01 -6.84
CA ASN A 414 5.38 60.30 -7.46
C ASN A 414 6.85 60.74 -7.29
N ALA A 415 7.49 60.35 -6.18
CA ALA A 415 8.90 60.66 -5.90
C ALA A 415 9.84 59.54 -6.36
N ASN A 416 9.36 58.29 -6.34
CA ASN A 416 10.17 57.09 -6.55
C ASN A 416 9.97 56.43 -7.93
N LEU A 417 9.10 56.97 -8.79
CA LEU A 417 8.88 56.47 -10.15
C LEU A 417 8.89 57.63 -11.14
N ALA A 418 9.65 57.49 -12.23
CA ALA A 418 9.65 58.41 -13.37
C ALA A 418 8.96 57.73 -14.56
N PRO A 419 7.71 58.11 -14.91
CA PRO A 419 6.89 57.40 -15.90
C PRO A 419 7.51 57.29 -17.30
N VAL A 420 7.98 58.40 -17.86
CA VAL A 420 8.66 58.45 -19.16
C VAL A 420 9.77 59.51 -19.09
N SER A 421 10.99 59.09 -19.40
CA SER A 421 12.17 59.95 -19.50
C SER A 421 12.38 60.50 -20.92
N ALA A 422 13.32 61.43 -21.08
CA ALA A 422 13.63 61.99 -22.39
C ALA A 422 14.21 60.94 -23.35
N ALA A 423 14.95 59.95 -22.83
CA ALA A 423 15.47 58.83 -23.60
C ALA A 423 14.44 57.68 -23.81
N GLY A 424 13.18 57.84 -23.37
CA GLY A 424 12.14 56.85 -23.59
C GLY A 424 12.20 55.65 -22.64
N PHE A 425 12.60 55.87 -21.38
CA PHE A 425 12.61 54.86 -20.33
C PHE A 425 11.67 55.21 -19.18
N THR A 426 11.18 54.17 -18.49
CA THR A 426 10.56 54.30 -17.17
C THR A 426 11.60 53.90 -16.12
N TYR A 427 11.77 54.71 -15.08
CA TYR A 427 12.69 54.42 -13.98
C TYR A 427 11.94 54.24 -12.66
N THR A 428 12.37 53.26 -11.87
CA THR A 428 11.92 53.06 -10.49
C THR A 428 13.11 53.18 -9.55
N PHE A 429 13.00 54.03 -8.53
CA PHE A 429 14.01 54.26 -7.52
C PHE A 429 13.54 53.64 -6.21
N ILE A 430 14.25 52.63 -5.73
CA ILE A 430 13.83 51.83 -4.58
C ILE A 430 14.59 52.30 -3.34
N PRO A 431 13.90 52.81 -2.31
CA PRO A 431 14.55 53.26 -1.09
C PRO A 431 15.20 52.11 -0.31
N ARG A 432 16.34 52.36 0.34
CA ARG A 432 17.08 51.40 1.17
C ARG A 432 16.28 51.04 2.42
N THR A 433 15.63 52.03 3.02
CA THR A 433 14.66 51.83 4.12
C THR A 433 13.56 50.84 3.75
N PHE A 434 13.07 50.90 2.51
CA PHE A 434 12.05 50.00 1.98
C PHE A 434 12.61 48.59 1.70
N VAL A 435 13.81 48.47 1.12
CA VAL A 435 14.49 47.17 0.97
C VAL A 435 14.71 46.51 2.34
N ARG A 436 15.16 47.25 3.35
CA ARG A 436 15.33 46.71 4.72
C ARG A 436 14.02 46.17 5.31
N SER A 437 12.88 46.80 5.03
CA SER A 437 11.54 46.33 5.43
C SER A 437 11.18 45.01 4.76
N LEU A 438 11.47 44.85 3.47
CA LEU A 438 11.22 43.59 2.76
C LEU A 438 12.07 42.45 3.32
N PHE A 439 13.36 42.68 3.54
CA PHE A 439 14.26 41.67 4.10
C PHE A 439 13.90 41.26 5.54
N SER A 440 13.53 42.24 6.37
CA SER A 440 13.13 41.98 7.76
C SER A 440 11.85 41.16 7.84
N SER A 441 10.92 41.33 6.90
CA SER A 441 9.68 40.55 6.84
C SER A 441 9.93 39.05 6.64
N LEU A 442 10.95 38.68 5.85
CA LEU A 442 11.37 37.30 5.65
C LEU A 442 12.37 36.80 6.71
N SER A 443 12.71 37.64 7.70
CA SER A 443 13.76 37.36 8.69
C SER A 443 15.13 37.06 8.05
N ILE A 444 15.48 37.76 6.97
CA ILE A 444 16.75 37.64 6.24
C ILE A 444 17.59 38.90 6.48
N PRO A 445 18.91 38.80 6.76
CA PRO A 445 19.77 39.97 6.85
C PRO A 445 19.94 40.64 5.48
N ILE A 446 19.97 41.97 5.44
CA ILE A 446 20.20 42.70 4.20
C ILE A 446 21.65 42.49 3.70
N PRO A 447 21.85 42.13 2.42
CA PRO A 447 23.16 42.08 1.78
C PRO A 447 23.87 43.43 1.81
N ALA A 448 25.19 43.42 2.05
CA ALA A 448 25.96 44.66 2.23
C ALA A 448 25.94 45.54 0.98
N GLU A 449 25.89 44.95 -0.20
CA GLU A 449 25.85 45.62 -1.50
C GLU A 449 24.61 46.52 -1.62
N LEU A 450 23.48 46.07 -1.09
CA LEU A 450 22.20 46.80 -1.12
C LEU A 450 22.13 47.90 -0.07
N ASP A 451 23.00 47.87 0.94
CA ASP A 451 23.07 48.89 1.98
C ASP A 451 23.99 50.07 1.62
N THR A 452 24.66 50.01 0.46
CA THR A 452 25.55 51.06 -0.04
C THR A 452 24.81 52.15 -0.84
N LEU A 453 25.49 53.28 -1.07
CA LEU A 453 24.98 54.39 -1.91
C LEU A 453 25.10 54.02 -3.39
N VAL A 454 24.00 54.14 -4.13
CA VAL A 454 23.99 53.93 -5.58
C VAL A 454 24.38 55.21 -6.31
N ASP A 455 25.31 55.09 -7.27
CA ASP A 455 25.55 56.16 -8.23
C ASP A 455 24.42 56.20 -9.27
N ILE A 456 23.42 57.05 -9.01
CA ILE A 456 22.25 57.19 -9.87
C ILE A 456 22.63 57.63 -11.27
N LYS A 457 23.66 58.49 -11.44
CA LYS A 457 24.03 58.99 -12.77
C LYS A 457 24.50 57.88 -13.71
N ASN A 458 25.15 56.85 -13.17
CA ASN A 458 25.59 55.70 -13.96
C ASN A 458 24.48 54.69 -14.26
N LYS A 459 23.28 54.85 -13.67
CA LYS A 459 22.12 53.98 -13.88
C LYS A 459 21.10 54.56 -14.85
N LEU A 460 21.11 55.87 -15.06
CA LEU A 460 20.24 56.57 -16.02
C LEU A 460 20.89 56.62 -17.40
N GLU A 461 20.06 56.74 -18.44
CA GLU A 461 20.57 57.01 -19.80
C GLU A 461 21.12 58.44 -19.90
N PRO A 462 22.00 58.72 -20.87
CA PRO A 462 22.49 60.07 -21.11
C PRO A 462 21.33 61.05 -21.32
N ASN A 463 21.36 62.18 -20.61
CA ASN A 463 20.35 63.26 -20.59
C ASN A 463 19.10 63.00 -19.75
N ASP A 464 18.95 61.82 -19.16
CA ASP A 464 17.87 61.57 -18.20
C ASP A 464 18.24 62.09 -16.81
N THR A 465 17.21 62.51 -16.06
CA THR A 465 17.37 63.07 -14.71
C THR A 465 16.44 62.35 -13.74
N ALA A 466 16.85 62.32 -12.46
CA ALA A 466 16.01 61.79 -11.41
C ALA A 466 14.76 62.67 -11.19
N PRO A 467 13.62 62.09 -10.79
CA PRO A 467 12.39 62.83 -10.54
C PRO A 467 12.56 63.86 -9.41
N VAL A 468 11.81 64.96 -9.53
CA VAL A 468 11.82 66.04 -8.53
C VAL A 468 11.25 65.51 -7.23
N GLY A 469 12.02 65.60 -6.14
CA GLY A 469 11.63 65.10 -4.81
C GLY A 469 12.24 63.75 -4.43
N LEU A 470 12.99 63.10 -5.31
CA LEU A 470 13.73 61.88 -4.98
C LEU A 470 14.83 62.14 -3.93
N ASN A 471 14.82 61.38 -2.84
CA ASN A 471 15.95 61.36 -1.91
C ASN A 471 17.06 60.44 -2.44
N VAL A 472 17.98 61.02 -3.21
CA VAL A 472 19.12 60.33 -3.84
C VAL A 472 19.96 59.52 -2.83
N ASN A 473 20.07 59.97 -1.58
CA ASN A 473 20.91 59.32 -0.57
C ASN A 473 20.29 58.03 0.01
N ASP A 474 18.97 57.86 -0.13
CA ASP A 474 18.25 56.67 0.33
C ASP A 474 18.02 55.66 -0.80
N VAL A 475 18.47 55.89 -2.04
CA VAL A 475 18.26 54.93 -3.13
C VAL A 475 19.22 53.74 -3.01
N SER A 476 18.66 52.52 -3.07
CA SER A 476 19.39 51.24 -3.03
C SER A 476 19.38 50.52 -4.39
N ILE A 477 18.29 50.64 -5.16
CA ILE A 477 18.17 49.99 -6.48
C ILE A 477 17.51 50.97 -7.45
N VAL A 478 18.01 51.00 -8.70
CA VAL A 478 17.39 51.73 -9.80
C VAL A 478 16.98 50.71 -10.87
N GLY A 479 15.68 50.49 -11.01
CA GLY A 479 15.10 49.70 -12.08
C GLY A 479 14.94 50.55 -13.34
N LYS A 480 15.40 50.03 -14.47
CA LYS A 480 15.30 50.69 -15.79
C LYS A 480 14.46 49.83 -16.72
N PHE A 481 13.40 50.40 -17.28
CA PHE A 481 12.45 49.68 -18.13
C PHE A 481 12.29 50.40 -19.48
N PRO A 482 12.47 49.69 -20.61
CA PRO A 482 12.23 50.29 -21.92
C PRO A 482 10.74 50.61 -22.08
N ASN A 483 10.43 51.75 -22.71
CA ASN A 483 9.06 52.14 -23.04
C ASN A 483 8.64 51.49 -24.37
N ASN A 484 8.29 50.21 -24.33
CA ASN A 484 8.08 49.35 -25.51
C ASN A 484 6.64 48.86 -25.71
N GLY A 485 5.65 49.51 -25.08
CA GLY A 485 4.24 49.18 -25.22
C GLY A 485 3.74 47.99 -24.39
N VAL A 486 4.54 47.38 -23.52
CA VAL A 486 4.11 46.20 -22.75
C VAL A 486 3.40 46.55 -21.44
N GLY A 487 2.34 45.81 -21.12
CA GLY A 487 1.48 46.05 -19.95
C GLY A 487 2.15 45.78 -18.60
N HIS A 488 3.05 44.79 -18.54
CA HIS A 488 3.84 44.48 -17.35
C HIS A 488 5.30 44.16 -17.69
N SER A 489 6.21 44.46 -16.76
CA SER A 489 7.65 44.25 -16.95
C SER A 489 8.35 43.91 -15.63
N PHE A 490 9.47 43.19 -15.74
CA PHE A 490 10.29 42.80 -14.61
C PHE A 490 11.69 43.41 -14.72
N PHE A 491 12.22 43.83 -13.59
CA PHE A 491 13.64 44.07 -13.41
C PHE A 491 14.11 43.16 -12.27
N SER A 492 15.04 42.29 -12.60
CA SER A 492 15.55 41.26 -11.70
C SER A 492 16.96 41.62 -11.27
N SER A 493 17.21 41.60 -9.97
CA SER A 493 18.53 41.85 -9.40
C SER A 493 18.86 40.78 -8.38
N THR A 494 20.10 40.29 -8.46
CA THR A 494 20.56 39.20 -7.64
C THR A 494 21.25 39.73 -6.41
N ALA A 495 20.89 39.23 -5.25
CA ALA A 495 21.47 39.69 -4.00
C ALA A 495 22.36 38.58 -3.41
N SER A 496 23.67 38.67 -3.65
CA SER A 496 24.61 37.67 -3.14
C SER A 496 24.89 37.90 -1.66
N THR A 497 24.84 36.85 -0.84
CA THR A 497 25.36 36.88 0.54
C THR A 497 26.40 35.79 0.74
N PRO A 498 27.61 36.10 1.25
CA PRO A 498 28.61 35.08 1.57
C PRO A 498 28.06 34.05 2.57
N GLY A 499 28.17 32.76 2.23
CA GLY A 499 27.75 31.65 3.11
C GLY A 499 26.25 31.32 3.09
N TRP A 500 25.47 31.90 2.16
CA TRP A 500 24.03 31.61 2.04
C TRP A 500 23.76 30.25 1.39
N SER A 501 22.89 29.45 2.00
CA SER A 501 22.46 28.15 1.49
C SER A 501 21.26 28.29 0.54
N GLY A 502 21.47 28.88 -0.63
CA GLY A 502 20.42 29.07 -1.64
C GLY A 502 20.68 30.24 -2.57
N TRP A 503 19.59 30.83 -3.09
CA TRP A 503 19.63 32.04 -3.91
C TRP A 503 18.64 33.08 -3.38
N LEU A 504 18.95 34.33 -3.66
CA LEU A 504 18.19 35.48 -3.21
C LEU A 504 18.08 36.47 -4.38
N GLY A 505 16.84 36.77 -4.76
CA GLY A 505 16.48 37.67 -5.84
C GLY A 505 15.67 38.85 -5.34
N ILE A 506 15.79 39.97 -6.04
CA ILE A 506 14.94 41.14 -5.88
C ILE A 506 14.28 41.41 -7.22
N GLU A 507 12.96 41.39 -7.22
CA GLU A 507 12.15 41.54 -8.40
C GLU A 507 11.35 42.82 -8.31
N VAL A 508 11.47 43.67 -9.33
CA VAL A 508 10.69 44.89 -9.47
C VAL A 508 9.67 44.65 -10.57
N VAL A 509 8.40 44.62 -10.17
CA VAL A 509 7.26 44.45 -11.05
C VAL A 509 6.73 45.82 -11.39
N LEU A 510 6.79 46.19 -12.67
CA LEU A 510 6.26 47.44 -13.18
C LEU A 510 5.02 47.17 -14.04
N ILE A 511 3.91 47.84 -13.72
CA ILE A 511 2.66 47.82 -14.48
C ILE A 511 2.47 49.16 -15.19
N ARG A 512 2.14 49.10 -16.48
CA ARG A 512 1.94 50.24 -17.36
C ARG A 512 0.72 49.98 -18.24
N LEU A 513 -0.41 50.54 -17.88
CA LEU A 513 -1.67 50.23 -18.54
C LEU A 513 -2.35 51.48 -19.06
N ASN A 514 -2.91 51.39 -20.26
CA ASN A 514 -3.75 52.44 -20.81
C ASN A 514 -5.05 52.50 -20.00
N THR A 515 -5.35 53.70 -19.49
CA THR A 515 -6.51 53.96 -18.64
C THR A 515 -7.85 53.74 -19.34
N THR A 516 -7.88 53.80 -20.67
CA THR A 516 -9.09 53.51 -21.46
C THR A 516 -9.50 52.03 -21.43
N TYR A 517 -8.52 51.11 -21.37
CA TYR A 517 -8.75 49.67 -21.21
C TYR A 517 -8.87 49.23 -19.75
N THR A 518 -8.60 50.14 -18.82
CA THR A 518 -8.65 49.88 -17.37
C THR A 518 -9.51 50.92 -16.66
N PRO A 519 -10.81 51.02 -17.01
CA PRO A 519 -11.68 52.08 -16.50
C PRO A 519 -11.89 52.02 -14.98
N ARG A 520 -11.60 50.88 -14.34
CA ARG A 520 -11.64 50.68 -12.89
C ARG A 520 -10.25 50.75 -12.23
N GLY A 521 -9.21 50.97 -13.03
CA GLY A 521 -7.82 51.00 -12.59
C GLY A 521 -7.53 52.20 -11.69
N ARG A 522 -6.79 51.97 -10.61
CA ARG A 522 -6.30 53.00 -9.70
C ARG A 522 -4.79 52.86 -9.56
N PHE A 523 -4.09 53.75 -10.24
CA PHE A 523 -2.64 53.75 -10.35
C PHE A 523 -2.01 54.74 -9.37
N GLY A 524 -0.78 54.46 -8.94
CA GLY A 524 -0.04 55.34 -8.04
C GLY A 524 0.52 56.61 -8.70
N VAL A 525 0.82 56.55 -10.00
CA VAL A 525 1.18 57.73 -10.81
C VAL A 525 0.67 57.57 -12.24
N TYR A 526 0.44 58.69 -12.92
CA TYR A 526 -0.01 58.73 -14.31
C TYR A 526 1.03 59.44 -15.16
N GLY A 527 1.22 58.94 -16.38
CA GLY A 527 2.04 59.54 -17.42
C GLY A 527 1.29 59.60 -18.74
N PHE A 528 1.96 60.12 -19.75
CA PHE A 528 1.43 60.15 -21.12
C PHE A 528 2.41 59.43 -22.04
N ASP A 529 1.87 58.61 -22.92
CA ASP A 529 2.64 58.05 -24.02
C ASP A 529 3.08 59.19 -24.95
N THR A 530 4.37 59.20 -25.31
CA THR A 530 4.97 60.23 -26.15
C THR A 530 4.54 60.12 -27.62
N SER A 531 3.99 58.97 -28.03
CA SER A 531 3.60 58.72 -29.42
C SER A 531 2.23 59.28 -29.78
N ASP A 532 1.23 59.13 -28.92
CA ASP A 532 -0.17 59.47 -29.18
C ASP A 532 -0.83 60.32 -28.09
N GLY A 533 -0.12 60.62 -27.00
CA GLY A 533 -0.65 61.38 -25.86
C GLY A 533 -1.63 60.60 -24.99
N THR A 534 -1.73 59.28 -25.16
CA THR A 534 -2.62 58.43 -24.35
C THR A 534 -2.18 58.43 -22.89
N GLN A 535 -3.15 58.54 -21.97
CA GLN A 535 -2.86 58.50 -20.54
C GLN A 535 -2.61 57.07 -20.07
N ILE A 536 -1.41 56.85 -19.52
CA ILE A 536 -0.93 55.57 -19.01
C ILE A 536 -0.88 55.63 -17.48
N GLY A 537 -1.47 54.63 -16.84
CA GLY A 537 -1.39 54.40 -15.41
C GLY A 537 -0.19 53.53 -15.05
N TYR A 538 0.54 53.92 -14.00
CA TYR A 538 1.73 53.24 -13.52
C TYR A 538 1.54 52.75 -12.08
N ASP A 539 1.87 51.49 -11.87
CA ASP A 539 1.93 50.86 -10.56
C ASP A 539 3.21 50.01 -10.48
N ALA A 540 3.82 49.93 -9.30
CA ALA A 540 5.03 49.16 -9.08
C ALA A 540 5.01 48.42 -7.73
N ALA A 541 5.51 47.19 -7.73
CA ALA A 541 5.79 46.42 -6.52
C ALA A 541 7.23 45.93 -6.56
N VAL A 542 7.81 45.77 -5.39
CA VAL A 542 9.14 45.18 -5.20
C VAL A 542 8.98 43.95 -4.33
N CYS A 543 9.57 42.85 -4.77
CA CYS A 543 9.53 41.57 -4.11
C CYS A 543 10.94 41.11 -3.76
N VAL A 544 11.09 40.47 -2.62
CA VAL A 544 12.29 39.71 -2.27
C VAL A 544 11.94 38.24 -2.36
N GLU A 545 12.69 37.48 -3.15
CA GLU A 545 12.52 36.05 -3.36
C GLU A 545 13.71 35.29 -2.77
N GLU A 546 13.46 34.35 -1.86
CA GLU A 546 14.43 33.41 -1.34
C GLU A 546 14.12 32.00 -1.84
N VAL A 547 15.09 31.42 -2.53
CA VAL A 547 15.11 29.99 -2.86
C VAL A 547 16.01 29.29 -1.83
N SER A 548 15.44 28.42 -0.99
CA SER A 548 16.17 27.71 0.06
C SER A 548 15.82 26.22 0.14
N GLN A 549 16.62 25.43 0.84
CA GLN A 549 16.40 23.99 0.96
C GLN A 549 15.46 23.63 2.10
N TYR A 550 14.52 22.72 1.81
CA TYR A 550 13.62 22.10 2.78
C TYR A 550 13.60 20.60 2.58
N VAL A 551 13.62 19.85 3.67
CA VAL A 551 13.30 18.43 3.65
C VAL A 551 11.79 18.31 3.61
N VAL A 552 11.27 17.72 2.54
CA VAL A 552 9.84 17.51 2.37
C VAL A 552 9.50 16.03 2.45
N GLU A 553 8.23 15.77 2.74
CA GLU A 553 7.62 14.47 2.69
C GLU A 553 6.81 14.36 1.39
N ALA A 554 7.07 13.34 0.57
CA ALA A 554 6.22 13.00 -0.56
C ALA A 554 5.80 11.53 -0.51
N TYR A 555 4.59 11.24 -0.98
CA TYR A 555 4.10 9.88 -1.09
C TYR A 555 4.30 9.36 -2.50
N ASN A 556 5.06 8.27 -2.62
CA ASN A 556 5.15 7.48 -3.83
C ASN A 556 3.95 6.51 -3.86
N SER A 557 2.96 6.82 -4.68
CA SER A 557 1.74 6.02 -4.79
C SER A 557 1.92 4.86 -5.75
N THR A 558 1.33 3.71 -5.45
CA THR A 558 1.24 2.58 -6.38
C THR A 558 0.14 2.74 -7.44
N VAL A 559 -0.75 3.72 -7.26
CA VAL A 559 -1.97 3.91 -8.07
C VAL A 559 -2.08 5.32 -8.68
N GLY A 560 -1.02 6.14 -8.63
CA GLY A 560 -1.05 7.47 -9.22
C GLY A 560 0.26 8.25 -9.12
N ALA A 561 0.25 9.48 -9.63
CA ALA A 561 1.41 10.38 -9.54
C ALA A 561 1.80 10.66 -8.08
N PRO A 562 3.11 10.80 -7.79
CA PRO A 562 3.57 11.11 -6.44
C PRO A 562 3.07 12.49 -6.01
N ARG A 563 2.84 12.65 -4.71
CA ARG A 563 2.31 13.90 -4.14
C ARG A 563 3.12 14.34 -2.94
N THR A 564 3.44 15.63 -2.89
CA THR A 564 4.07 16.25 -1.74
C THR A 564 3.04 16.41 -0.63
N LEU A 565 3.35 15.95 0.58
CA LEU A 565 2.43 15.91 1.71
C LEU A 565 2.65 17.07 2.71
N ARG A 566 3.91 17.38 3.03
CA ARG A 566 4.26 18.41 4.01
C ARG A 566 5.76 18.72 4.02
N ILE A 567 6.12 19.81 4.70
CA ILE A 567 7.51 20.09 5.09
C ILE A 567 7.84 19.31 6.38
N VAL A 568 8.98 18.63 6.39
CA VAL A 568 9.52 17.94 7.57
C VAL A 568 10.41 18.89 8.37
N THR A 569 11.37 19.52 7.69
CA THR A 569 12.27 20.52 8.31
C THR A 569 12.87 21.45 7.25
N LYS A 570 13.32 22.65 7.66
CA LYS A 570 14.20 23.49 6.81
C LYS A 570 15.62 22.94 6.90
N GLY A 571 16.27 22.67 5.77
CA GLY A 571 17.60 22.07 5.75
C GLY A 571 17.96 21.41 4.42
N ASN A 572 19.26 21.20 4.22
CA ASN A 572 19.84 20.63 3.01
C ASN A 572 20.17 19.14 3.10
N THR A 573 19.99 18.52 4.27
CA THR A 573 20.22 17.09 4.51
C THR A 573 19.00 16.47 5.16
N THR A 574 18.74 15.21 4.83
CA THR A 574 17.80 14.38 5.56
C THR A 574 18.43 13.92 6.87
N MET A 575 17.86 14.30 8.01
CA MET A 575 18.25 13.74 9.29
C MET A 575 17.51 12.40 9.50
N PRO A 576 18.20 11.32 9.87
CA PRO A 576 17.53 10.06 10.11
C PRO A 576 16.66 10.18 11.36
N LEU A 577 15.38 9.80 11.26
CA LEU A 577 14.48 9.66 12.41
C LEU A 577 14.77 8.38 13.22
N GLY A 578 15.89 7.68 12.98
CA GLY A 578 16.23 6.41 13.65
C GLY A 578 17.73 6.05 13.61
N LYS A 579 18.14 5.13 14.48
CA LYS A 579 19.52 4.60 14.57
C LYS A 579 19.69 3.43 13.59
N ASN A 580 20.75 3.48 12.78
CA ASN A 580 21.29 2.45 11.90
C ASN A 580 20.85 2.57 10.43
N SER A 581 21.71 3.19 9.63
CA SER A 581 21.76 2.96 8.20
C SER A 581 23.21 2.91 7.73
N THR A 582 23.53 1.94 6.90
CA THR A 582 24.77 1.88 6.14
C THR A 582 24.67 2.88 5.00
N GLN A 583 25.48 3.93 5.06
CA GLN A 583 25.44 5.01 4.09
C GLN A 583 25.64 4.48 2.66
N LEU A 584 24.67 4.72 1.78
CA LEU A 584 24.78 4.47 0.33
C LEU A 584 26.03 5.19 -0.22
N GLN A 585 26.97 4.43 -0.77
CA GLN A 585 28.18 4.99 -1.36
C GLN A 585 27.89 5.60 -2.74
N GLY A 586 28.54 6.73 -3.04
CA GLY A 586 28.43 7.39 -4.35
C GLY A 586 27.19 8.27 -4.55
N VAL A 587 26.38 8.49 -3.51
CA VAL A 587 25.17 9.33 -3.56
C VAL A 587 25.42 10.66 -2.82
N ARG A 588 24.95 11.78 -3.38
CA ARG A 588 25.01 13.07 -2.68
C ARG A 588 24.04 13.07 -1.51
N THR A 589 24.50 13.44 -0.33
CA THR A 589 23.68 13.52 0.88
C THR A 589 23.15 14.92 1.17
N THR A 590 23.74 15.93 0.54
CA THR A 590 23.47 17.36 0.74
C THR A 590 23.01 18.01 -0.56
N LEU A 591 21.95 18.81 -0.48
CA LEU A 591 21.55 19.72 -1.55
C LEU A 591 22.30 21.05 -1.42
N SER A 592 23.12 21.42 -2.40
CA SER A 592 23.93 22.65 -2.37
C SER A 592 23.61 23.59 -3.53
N SER A 593 23.71 24.90 -3.33
CA SER A 593 23.64 25.93 -4.40
C SER A 593 24.99 26.24 -5.05
N GLU A 594 26.08 25.70 -4.50
CA GLU A 594 27.44 25.88 -5.03
C GLU A 594 27.55 25.39 -6.47
N ASP A 595 28.29 26.16 -7.29
CA ASP A 595 28.49 25.95 -8.73
C ASP A 595 27.22 25.87 -9.60
N LYS A 596 26.04 26.20 -9.06
CA LYS A 596 24.76 26.10 -9.79
C LYS A 596 24.15 27.45 -10.17
N TRP A 597 24.96 28.51 -10.13
CA TRP A 597 24.55 29.87 -10.46
C TRP A 597 23.94 29.97 -11.87
N SER A 598 24.59 29.39 -12.87
CA SER A 598 24.11 29.40 -14.26
C SER A 598 22.74 28.76 -14.41
N ALA A 599 22.52 27.63 -13.74
CA ALA A 599 21.24 26.92 -13.76
C ALA A 599 20.12 27.73 -13.10
N TRP A 600 20.42 28.38 -11.96
CA TRP A 600 19.45 29.26 -11.31
C TRP A 600 19.07 30.46 -12.18
N VAL A 601 20.05 31.17 -12.76
CA VAL A 601 19.76 32.32 -13.64
C VAL A 601 18.90 31.91 -14.84
N VAL A 602 19.25 30.81 -15.51
CA VAL A 602 18.46 30.31 -16.65
C VAL A 602 17.04 29.92 -16.23
N ALA A 603 16.88 29.23 -15.10
CA ALA A 603 15.57 28.83 -14.59
C ALA A 603 14.73 30.04 -14.15
N HIS A 604 15.36 31.02 -13.51
CA HIS A 604 14.73 32.26 -13.06
C HIS A 604 14.24 33.09 -14.26
N ASP A 605 15.12 33.35 -15.22
CA ASP A 605 14.76 34.10 -16.43
C ASP A 605 13.75 33.34 -17.29
N ASN A 606 13.77 32.00 -17.27
CA ASN A 606 12.73 31.19 -17.88
C ASN A 606 11.35 31.45 -17.28
N SER A 607 11.25 31.52 -15.95
CA SER A 607 9.99 31.84 -15.28
C SER A 607 9.53 33.25 -15.63
N ARG A 608 10.41 34.26 -15.54
CA ARG A 608 10.08 35.65 -15.92
C ARG A 608 9.65 35.76 -17.37
N ASN A 609 10.36 35.12 -18.30
CA ASN A 609 9.99 35.11 -19.72
C ASN A 609 8.65 34.41 -19.97
N THR A 610 8.32 33.37 -19.19
CA THR A 610 7.01 32.71 -19.27
C THR A 610 5.89 33.65 -18.85
N ILE A 611 6.07 34.42 -17.78
CA ILE A 611 5.10 35.45 -17.34
C ILE A 611 5.03 36.60 -18.35
N LEU A 612 6.16 37.03 -18.93
CA LEU A 612 6.22 38.10 -19.91
C LEU A 612 5.52 37.76 -21.22
N LYS A 613 5.39 36.47 -21.57
CA LYS A 613 4.67 36.03 -22.78
C LYS A 613 3.17 36.28 -22.73
N ASP A 614 2.61 36.50 -21.55
CA ASP A 614 1.21 36.91 -21.37
C ASP A 614 0.99 38.41 -21.67
N ASN A 615 2.06 39.19 -21.91
CA ASN A 615 1.88 40.54 -22.43
C ASN A 615 1.24 40.50 -23.81
N GLY A 616 0.13 41.23 -23.98
CA GLY A 616 -0.45 41.47 -25.30
C GLY A 616 0.57 42.15 -26.22
N ARG A 617 0.84 41.56 -27.39
CA ARG A 617 1.73 42.14 -28.41
C ARG A 617 1.00 42.97 -29.46
N ASP A 618 -0.32 42.83 -29.55
CA ASP A 618 -1.10 43.39 -30.65
C ASP A 618 -1.38 44.89 -30.49
N TYR A 619 -1.40 45.39 -29.24
CA TYR A 619 -1.65 46.79 -28.91
C TYR A 619 -0.87 47.22 -27.67
N TRP A 620 -0.56 48.50 -27.58
CA TRP A 620 0.27 49.05 -26.52
C TRP A 620 -0.51 49.22 -25.21
N TRP A 621 0.14 48.88 -24.09
CA TRP A 621 -0.31 49.11 -22.72
C TRP A 621 -1.64 48.41 -22.36
N VAL A 622 -1.93 47.28 -23.01
CA VAL A 622 -3.16 46.51 -22.77
C VAL A 622 -3.02 45.63 -21.52
N PRO A 623 -4.07 45.53 -20.67
CA PRO A 623 -4.06 44.60 -19.55
C PRO A 623 -3.99 43.15 -20.01
N SER A 624 -3.24 42.33 -19.27
CA SER A 624 -3.12 40.89 -19.46
C SER A 624 -3.81 40.14 -18.31
N PRO A 625 -4.16 38.86 -18.48
CA PRO A 625 -4.59 38.01 -17.37
C PRO A 625 -3.63 38.08 -16.17
N THR A 626 -2.32 38.13 -16.42
CA THR A 626 -1.29 38.31 -15.40
C THR A 626 -1.44 39.65 -14.67
N SER A 627 -1.54 40.77 -15.40
CA SER A 627 -1.62 42.08 -14.76
C SER A 627 -2.93 42.27 -13.98
N VAL A 628 -4.04 41.71 -14.46
CA VAL A 628 -5.31 41.63 -13.71
C VAL A 628 -5.17 40.74 -12.48
N GLY A 629 -4.46 39.61 -12.60
CA GLY A 629 -4.18 38.67 -11.51
C GLY A 629 -3.38 39.27 -10.35
N PHE A 630 -2.59 40.33 -10.61
CA PHE A 630 -1.93 41.11 -9.56
C PHE A 630 -2.88 42.02 -8.75
N THR A 631 -4.17 42.05 -9.11
CA THR A 631 -5.22 42.83 -8.44
C THR A 631 -6.32 41.92 -7.93
N THR A 632 -7.33 42.48 -7.26
CA THR A 632 -8.48 41.72 -6.77
C THR A 632 -9.61 41.59 -7.80
N GLY A 633 -9.44 42.14 -9.01
CA GLY A 633 -10.45 42.09 -10.05
C GLY A 633 -10.35 40.87 -10.95
N SER A 634 -11.27 40.78 -11.91
CA SER A 634 -11.38 39.64 -12.84
C SER A 634 -11.90 40.08 -14.20
N GLY A 635 -11.57 39.30 -15.24
CA GLY A 635 -11.91 39.60 -16.62
C GLY A 635 -10.96 40.60 -17.30
N PRO A 636 -11.17 40.88 -18.59
CA PRO A 636 -10.26 41.72 -19.40
C PRO A 636 -10.16 43.17 -18.89
N ASP A 637 -11.27 43.77 -18.47
CA ASP A 637 -11.31 45.13 -17.88
C ASP A 637 -11.15 45.10 -16.35
N GLY A 638 -10.66 43.98 -15.82
CA GLY A 638 -10.65 43.66 -14.40
C GLY A 638 -9.56 44.34 -13.59
N TYR A 639 -8.65 45.09 -14.20
CA TYR A 639 -7.57 45.72 -13.46
C TYR A 639 -8.12 46.79 -12.50
N THR A 640 -7.80 46.65 -11.21
CA THR A 640 -8.21 47.58 -10.15
C THR A 640 -7.00 48.27 -9.52
N THR A 641 -6.51 47.77 -8.40
CA THR A 641 -5.33 48.31 -7.70
C THR A 641 -4.32 47.18 -7.51
N LEU A 642 -3.04 47.44 -7.78
CA LEU A 642 -1.97 46.49 -7.51
C LEU A 642 -1.97 46.07 -6.04
N THR A 643 -2.13 44.76 -5.80
CA THR A 643 -2.20 44.16 -4.47
C THR A 643 -0.96 43.31 -4.23
N PRO A 644 -0.06 43.69 -3.30
CA PRO A 644 1.21 42.98 -3.13
C PRO A 644 1.08 41.49 -2.83
N ALA A 645 0.08 41.08 -2.04
CA ALA A 645 -0.18 39.67 -1.75
C ALA A 645 -0.54 38.85 -3.01
N ASN A 646 -1.24 39.46 -3.97
CA ASN A 646 -1.58 38.80 -5.23
C ASN A 646 -0.34 38.69 -6.11
N VAL A 647 0.45 39.76 -6.23
CA VAL A 647 1.76 39.75 -6.91
C VAL A 647 2.65 38.63 -6.38
N GLU A 648 2.77 38.55 -5.05
CA GLU A 648 3.53 37.52 -4.35
C GLU A 648 3.06 36.12 -4.73
N SER A 649 1.77 35.83 -4.59
CA SER A 649 1.21 34.50 -4.89
C SER A 649 1.35 34.11 -6.37
N THR A 650 1.17 35.07 -7.29
CA THR A 650 1.27 34.83 -8.73
C THR A 650 2.71 34.53 -9.15
N ILE A 651 3.68 35.31 -8.66
CA ILE A 651 5.10 35.10 -8.95
C ILE A 651 5.58 33.80 -8.32
N ALA A 652 5.23 33.54 -7.05
CA ALA A 652 5.62 32.31 -6.36
C ALA A 652 5.11 31.05 -7.05
N ALA A 653 3.84 31.06 -7.50
CA ALA A 653 3.25 29.94 -8.22
C ALA A 653 3.91 29.75 -9.61
N ALA A 654 4.22 30.84 -10.30
CA ALA A 654 4.92 30.80 -11.57
C ALA A 654 6.35 30.24 -11.41
N ASP A 655 7.10 30.68 -10.40
CA ASP A 655 8.46 30.21 -10.12
C ASP A 655 8.46 28.75 -9.63
N ALA A 656 7.47 28.36 -8.83
CA ALA A 656 7.33 26.96 -8.42
C ALA A 656 7.08 26.02 -9.62
N SER A 657 6.47 26.52 -10.70
CA SER A 657 6.18 25.72 -11.90
C SER A 657 7.25 25.84 -12.99
N ASN A 658 7.91 27.00 -13.10
CA ASN A 658 8.78 27.34 -14.23
C ASN A 658 10.26 27.59 -13.84
N LEU A 659 10.58 27.68 -12.56
CA LEU A 659 11.94 27.80 -12.04
C LEU A 659 12.35 26.51 -11.31
N LEU A 660 11.63 26.14 -10.25
CA LEU A 660 12.00 25.02 -9.37
C LEU A 660 12.23 23.68 -10.07
N PRO A 661 11.41 23.25 -11.05
CA PRO A 661 11.64 21.98 -11.74
C PRO A 661 12.99 21.90 -12.45
N TYR A 662 13.51 23.05 -12.90
CA TYR A 662 14.79 23.15 -13.60
C TYR A 662 15.99 23.18 -12.66
N LEU A 663 15.78 23.21 -11.33
CA LEU A 663 16.82 23.02 -10.33
C LEU A 663 17.01 21.55 -9.92
N THR A 664 16.27 20.62 -10.55
CA THR A 664 16.44 19.18 -10.40
C THR A 664 16.74 18.57 -11.76
N GLY A 665 17.94 18.00 -11.91
CA GLY A 665 18.47 17.48 -13.18
C GLY A 665 18.64 15.98 -13.16
N SER A 666 19.88 15.51 -13.27
CA SER A 666 20.23 14.08 -13.40
C SER A 666 21.00 13.52 -12.20
N ALA A 667 21.36 14.34 -11.22
CA ALA A 667 22.18 13.88 -10.10
C ALA A 667 21.32 13.22 -9.00
N PRO A 668 21.71 12.01 -8.55
CA PRO A 668 21.02 11.32 -7.47
C PRO A 668 21.33 11.97 -6.12
N LEU A 669 20.28 12.07 -5.31
CA LEU A 669 20.28 12.60 -3.97
C LEU A 669 19.75 11.53 -3.00
N LEU A 670 20.30 11.51 -1.79
CA LEU A 670 19.86 10.58 -0.75
C LEU A 670 18.43 10.92 -0.31
N ALA A 671 17.61 9.88 -0.21
CA ALA A 671 16.28 9.94 0.36
C ALA A 671 16.07 8.83 1.38
N TYR A 672 15.17 9.06 2.34
CA TYR A 672 14.69 8.02 3.25
C TYR A 672 13.32 7.55 2.82
N SER A 673 13.20 6.26 2.53
CA SER A 673 11.95 5.59 2.18
C SER A 673 11.36 4.88 3.38
N TYR A 674 10.12 5.21 3.69
CA TYR A 674 9.28 4.56 4.69
C TYR A 674 8.20 3.76 3.94
N PRO A 675 8.44 2.47 3.69
CA PRO A 675 7.50 1.65 2.92
C PRO A 675 6.23 1.44 3.73
N ASP A 676 5.07 1.45 3.06
CA ASP A 676 3.80 1.17 3.70
C ASP A 676 3.80 -0.23 4.33
N GLN A 677 3.17 -0.35 5.49
CA GLN A 677 2.99 -1.61 6.20
C GLN A 677 1.62 -2.21 5.89
N THR A 678 1.60 -3.46 5.44
CA THR A 678 0.36 -4.23 5.31
C THR A 678 -0.06 -4.78 6.66
N LEU A 679 -1.11 -4.18 7.23
CA LEU A 679 -1.71 -4.61 8.49
C LEU A 679 -2.93 -5.49 8.20
N ALA A 680 -3.07 -6.57 8.96
CA ALA A 680 -4.21 -7.47 8.86
C ALA A 680 -5.17 -7.27 10.04
N TYR A 681 -6.46 -7.33 9.72
CA TYR A 681 -7.58 -7.21 10.63
C TYR A 681 -8.43 -8.47 10.53
N THR A 682 -8.97 -8.90 11.65
CA THR A 682 -9.82 -10.09 11.70
C THR A 682 -11.23 -9.73 12.10
N HIS A 683 -12.18 -10.33 11.38
CA HIS A 683 -13.60 -10.26 11.70
C HIS A 683 -14.20 -11.66 11.63
N VAL A 684 -15.01 -11.99 12.62
CA VAL A 684 -15.70 -13.27 12.69
C VAL A 684 -17.15 -13.04 12.33
N ASN A 685 -17.66 -13.75 11.32
CA ASN A 685 -19.08 -13.71 11.03
C ASN A 685 -19.85 -14.53 12.07
N GLY A 686 -20.48 -13.81 13.01
CA GLY A 686 -21.19 -14.42 14.14
C GLY A 686 -22.32 -15.36 13.72
N TRP A 687 -23.01 -15.08 12.61
CA TRP A 687 -24.10 -15.93 12.12
C TRP A 687 -23.59 -17.27 11.59
N TRP A 688 -22.51 -17.27 10.81
CA TRP A 688 -21.88 -18.52 10.36
C TRP A 688 -21.28 -19.31 11.52
N LEU A 689 -20.62 -18.64 12.46
CA LEU A 689 -20.09 -19.29 13.67
C LEU A 689 -21.20 -19.97 14.47
N LEU A 690 -22.29 -19.25 14.74
CA LEU A 690 -23.44 -19.76 15.48
C LEU A 690 -24.09 -20.94 14.74
N GLY A 691 -24.32 -20.80 13.43
CA GLY A 691 -24.87 -21.84 12.59
C GLY A 691 -24.04 -23.13 12.63
N THR A 692 -22.71 -23.02 12.44
CA THR A 692 -21.80 -24.17 12.52
C THR A 692 -21.82 -24.83 13.89
N LEU A 693 -21.78 -24.06 14.98
CA LEU A 693 -21.84 -24.62 16.33
C LEU A 693 -23.17 -25.31 16.64
N LEU A 694 -24.30 -24.79 16.14
CA LEU A 694 -25.61 -25.45 16.25
C LEU A 694 -25.65 -26.77 15.49
N VAL A 695 -25.06 -26.84 14.29
CA VAL A 695 -24.94 -28.11 13.53
C VAL A 695 -24.09 -29.12 14.31
N ILE A 696 -22.94 -28.70 14.85
CA ILE A 696 -22.07 -29.59 15.65
C ILE A 696 -22.80 -30.09 16.88
N LEU A 697 -23.52 -29.21 17.59
CA LEU A 697 -24.35 -29.56 18.73
C LEU A 697 -25.38 -30.62 18.32
N PHE A 698 -26.15 -30.37 17.26
CA PHE A 698 -27.18 -31.29 16.79
C PHE A 698 -26.62 -32.66 16.41
N LEU A 699 -25.47 -32.70 15.72
CA LEU A 699 -24.78 -33.95 15.39
C LEU A 699 -24.34 -34.70 16.65
N GLY A 700 -23.87 -33.99 17.67
CA GLY A 700 -23.53 -34.56 18.97
C GLY A 700 -24.74 -35.17 19.69
N TYR A 701 -25.87 -34.47 19.69
CA TYR A 701 -27.12 -34.99 20.23
C TYR A 701 -27.58 -36.22 19.43
N ALA A 702 -27.56 -36.17 18.11
CA ALA A 702 -27.91 -37.32 17.27
C ALA A 702 -27.01 -38.53 17.58
N ALA A 703 -25.69 -38.34 17.70
CA ALA A 703 -24.76 -39.40 18.07
C ALA A 703 -24.99 -39.99 19.47
N ALA A 704 -25.48 -39.16 20.41
CA ALA A 704 -25.74 -39.59 21.78
C ALA A 704 -27.08 -40.32 21.95
N PHE A 705 -28.14 -39.88 21.26
CA PHE A 705 -29.49 -40.44 21.37
C PHE A 705 -29.70 -41.64 20.44
N PHE A 706 -29.11 -41.66 19.24
CA PHE A 706 -29.29 -42.75 18.27
C PHE A 706 -28.24 -43.86 18.40
N VAL A 707 -27.86 -44.24 19.63
CA VAL A 707 -27.01 -45.42 19.87
C VAL A 707 -27.90 -46.67 19.88
N PRO A 708 -27.79 -47.57 18.88
CA PRO A 708 -28.66 -48.73 18.77
C PRO A 708 -28.38 -49.72 19.91
N SER A 709 -29.43 -50.30 20.50
CA SER A 709 -29.23 -51.37 21.48
C SER A 709 -28.68 -52.64 20.83
N LEU A 710 -28.05 -53.53 21.59
CA LEU A 710 -27.61 -54.81 21.01
C LEU A 710 -28.81 -55.68 20.61
N PRO A 711 -28.65 -56.56 19.60
CA PRO A 711 -29.64 -57.58 19.26
C PRO A 711 -29.98 -58.44 20.49
N LEU A 712 -31.19 -58.99 20.55
CA LEU A 712 -31.68 -59.85 21.65
C LEU A 712 -31.78 -59.16 23.03
N GLY A 713 -31.74 -57.82 23.08
CA GLY A 713 -31.94 -57.06 24.32
C GLY A 713 -30.75 -57.11 25.29
N MET A 714 -29.57 -57.47 24.78
CA MET A 714 -28.38 -57.69 25.59
C MET A 714 -27.75 -56.35 26.06
N PRO A 715 -27.15 -56.31 27.26
CA PRO A 715 -26.51 -55.09 27.76
C PRO A 715 -25.28 -54.75 26.94
N ARG A 716 -25.01 -53.44 26.76
CA ARG A 716 -23.89 -52.94 25.97
C ARG A 716 -22.56 -53.47 26.48
N ARG A 717 -21.70 -53.81 25.52
CA ARG A 717 -20.29 -54.16 25.73
C ARG A 717 -19.41 -53.09 25.09
N ASP A 718 -18.38 -52.67 25.78
CA ASP A 718 -17.34 -51.77 25.26
C ASP A 718 -16.21 -52.60 24.62
N PHE A 719 -15.17 -51.93 24.09
CA PHE A 719 -13.93 -52.61 23.70
C PHE A 719 -13.00 -52.90 24.89
N GLY A 720 -13.52 -52.87 26.12
CA GLY A 720 -12.75 -53.10 27.34
C GLY A 720 -12.43 -54.58 27.58
N VAL A 721 -11.41 -54.85 28.41
CA VAL A 721 -10.92 -56.20 28.72
C VAL A 721 -12.02 -57.09 29.31
N LEU A 722 -12.89 -56.54 30.16
CA LEU A 722 -14.02 -57.25 30.76
C LEU A 722 -15.07 -57.67 29.73
N SER A 723 -15.29 -56.85 28.70
CA SER A 723 -16.17 -57.19 27.58
C SER A 723 -15.58 -58.31 26.72
N CYS A 724 -14.25 -58.39 26.60
CA CYS A 724 -13.57 -59.48 25.90
C CYS A 724 -13.64 -60.83 26.63
N LEU A 725 -13.74 -60.85 27.97
CA LEU A 725 -13.84 -62.10 28.77
C LEU A 725 -15.17 -62.85 28.59
N THR A 726 -16.17 -62.18 28.01
CA THR A 726 -17.52 -62.74 27.77
C THR A 726 -17.68 -63.36 26.38
N LEU A 727 -16.57 -63.59 25.69
CA LEU A 727 -16.46 -64.20 24.39
C LEU A 727 -16.17 -65.70 24.56
N GLU A 728 -17.03 -66.56 24.02
CA GLU A 728 -16.74 -68.00 23.95
C GLU A 728 -15.97 -68.25 22.65
N GLY A 729 -14.69 -68.58 22.76
CA GLY A 729 -13.93 -69.12 21.63
C GLY A 729 -14.05 -70.64 21.63
N GLU A 730 -14.27 -71.24 20.46
CA GLU A 730 -14.23 -72.71 20.32
C GLU A 730 -12.88 -73.31 20.76
N ASP A 731 -11.83 -72.48 20.91
CA ASP A 731 -10.50 -72.86 21.42
C ASP A 731 -9.91 -71.87 22.46
N LEU A 732 -10.72 -71.02 23.11
CA LEU A 732 -10.26 -70.24 24.28
C LEU A 732 -10.28 -71.15 25.51
N PRO A 733 -9.14 -71.36 26.20
CA PRO A 733 -8.88 -72.64 26.84
C PRO A 733 -9.70 -72.86 28.12
N LYS A 734 -10.58 -73.88 28.09
CA LYS A 734 -10.78 -74.77 29.25
C LYS A 734 -9.50 -75.54 29.64
N SER A 735 -8.39 -75.36 28.90
CA SER A 735 -7.08 -75.97 29.15
C SER A 735 -6.03 -75.07 29.83
N MET A 736 -6.38 -73.87 30.33
CA MET A 736 -5.40 -73.05 31.06
C MET A 736 -5.05 -73.61 32.45
N SER A 737 -5.75 -74.64 32.92
CA SER A 737 -5.50 -75.30 34.21
C SER A 737 -5.02 -76.76 34.12
N SER A 738 -4.62 -77.24 32.95
CA SER A 738 -4.19 -78.62 32.80
C SER A 738 -3.08 -78.71 31.79
N THR A 739 -1.85 -78.62 32.32
CA THR A 739 -0.66 -79.37 31.89
C THR A 739 -0.78 -79.99 30.49
N ASP A 740 -0.55 -79.20 29.44
CA ASP A 740 -0.29 -79.79 28.14
C ASP A 740 0.75 -79.00 27.33
N SER A 741 1.64 -79.76 26.71
CA SER A 741 2.99 -79.44 26.28
C SER A 741 3.10 -78.61 24.99
N MET A 742 2.20 -77.65 24.76
CA MET A 742 2.05 -76.97 23.46
C MET A 742 2.60 -75.53 23.37
N TRP A 743 3.32 -75.05 24.40
CA TRP A 743 3.95 -73.73 24.42
C TRP A 743 5.47 -73.88 24.49
N THR A 744 6.11 -74.18 23.37
CA THR A 744 7.57 -74.21 23.32
C THR A 744 8.13 -72.78 23.41
N LYS A 745 9.17 -72.63 24.24
CA LYS A 745 9.87 -71.37 24.58
C LYS A 745 10.47 -70.60 23.39
N ASN A 746 10.36 -71.12 22.15
CA ASN A 746 10.95 -70.60 20.92
C ASN A 746 9.92 -70.27 19.82
N THR A 747 8.63 -70.14 20.16
CA THR A 747 7.62 -69.78 19.14
C THR A 747 7.69 -68.28 18.85
N GLU A 748 7.95 -67.88 17.60
CA GLU A 748 8.01 -66.47 17.20
C GLU A 748 6.68 -65.76 17.49
N LEU A 749 6.77 -64.52 17.98
CA LEU A 749 5.63 -63.72 18.42
C LEU A 749 4.60 -63.49 17.29
N GLU A 750 5.07 -63.44 16.05
CA GLU A 750 4.26 -63.28 14.83
C GLU A 750 3.39 -64.52 14.56
N ASP A 751 3.92 -65.72 14.79
CA ASP A 751 3.21 -66.99 14.58
C ASP A 751 2.19 -67.26 15.70
N LEU A 752 2.54 -66.90 16.94
CA LEU A 752 1.59 -66.89 18.05
C LEU A 752 0.43 -65.90 17.78
N ARG A 753 0.73 -64.70 17.30
CA ARG A 753 -0.29 -63.70 16.92
C ARG A 753 -1.19 -64.18 15.79
N ARG A 754 -0.64 -64.87 14.78
CA ARG A 754 -1.41 -65.45 13.67
C ARG A 754 -2.32 -66.58 14.15
N ARG A 755 -1.82 -67.49 15.00
CA ARG A 755 -2.60 -68.62 15.53
C ARG A 755 -3.71 -68.17 16.47
N ILE A 756 -3.41 -67.30 17.43
CA ILE A 756 -4.40 -66.71 18.34
C ILE A 756 -5.39 -65.83 17.58
N GLY A 757 -4.91 -65.08 16.58
CA GLY A 757 -5.73 -64.23 15.74
C GLY A 757 -6.75 -64.97 14.86
N ALA A 758 -6.45 -66.21 14.46
CA ALA A 758 -7.33 -67.04 13.64
C ALA A 758 -8.50 -67.66 14.43
N ILE A 759 -8.44 -67.68 15.77
CA ILE A 759 -9.49 -68.24 16.63
C ILE A 759 -10.80 -67.49 16.38
N LYS A 760 -11.84 -68.24 16.02
CA LYS A 760 -13.17 -67.68 15.80
C LYS A 760 -13.87 -67.45 17.12
N VAL A 761 -14.17 -66.20 17.38
CA VAL A 761 -14.91 -65.73 18.54
C VAL A 761 -16.40 -65.88 18.27
N ARG A 762 -17.11 -66.54 19.20
CA ARG A 762 -18.55 -66.62 19.20
C ARG A 762 -19.12 -65.94 20.45
N TYR A 763 -20.37 -65.54 20.32
CA TYR A 763 -21.15 -65.07 21.44
C TYR A 763 -21.74 -66.28 22.18
N GLY A 764 -21.34 -66.51 23.43
CA GLY A 764 -21.93 -67.54 24.28
C GLY A 764 -23.37 -67.17 24.65
N VAL A 765 -24.32 -68.06 24.37
CA VAL A 765 -25.74 -67.88 24.72
C VAL A 765 -26.03 -68.66 26.00
#